data_AF-A0A3L7NW26-F1
#
_entry.id   AF-A0A3L7NW26-F1
#
_cell.length_a   1.000
_cell.length_b   1.000
_cell.length_c   1.000
_cell.angle_alpha   90.00
_cell.angle_beta   90.00
_cell.angle_gamma   90.00
#
_symmetry.space_group_name_H-M   'P 1'
#
loop_
_entity.id
_entity.type
_entity.pdbx_description
1 polymer ?
#
loop_
_entity_poly.entity_id
_entity_poly.type
_entity_poly.pdbx_seq_one_letter_code
_entity_poly.pdbx_strand_id
1 'polypeptide(L)'
;MSGPINHSNKSTGTRQDGRKASWLGSLVRMLSRMGGALGLVLVGLSLASAKPEGALTESAREAWNGLTRFTPAGLALLGGLALLAQSALVELVGLAMFTAARRSAYRAGALLRIALALVALVGVNLHAFRHGRQVDLTRQSEFTLPEALRGELAGLEPGTQVVVHQMHRVFPGISDKPDRYDLAAERKILEKVRDLVDLVRRESGASLTVVELDVEDEGYDRRLDELTRNSPLLKRAIEQAPESSLFFHAGQAKGREQVQRLGFREFLRLDKKASEKEGNLVLLPQGIPVDAREGDAPGAYPFIGKLVNLESRRPKVAIAAIHEWLTSRGTDTYGLVGLRKALSANGFEVTDLVLKRLSRSPQPVVSTFEESRIERLEQRVRILEEGKTQRAAYRLKQIAPTQKFFKEKTLAEIETVLARQIRMPRDPREKLEFLTELKASQLEALDEELKLLDQVDQQSEERARQTQAEIAGLGPESLAELRRNTDVQGKMEQLLGDCDLLILPRPSLYDVVSEDDRNLPAWLHSLDPAQLDAVRNFMKSGKPVLFAIGPTSDRPDAGATPPGFNADDGVEKLLGQLGYKLNRQTVLFDSEEVAFSERQSGGLTGGTEVEPPPVLLDFVPGAGQPRDKRVAAGPTGRLPRHPVRESLELAERAVSSKQADVRGLQLRIRHPRPVFFEDPEGAKARWGDLFLSSAGSWNEDMPFATDKGTPAFRSQGGEAAAPGKDKDPYTERRKGPFPIGVAAEEELPAAWFKEGERRPGLVRSAVVGESWWLVGPVLDPARERLAVDLAQWLVGRDDALAREPGLDDEWRYPRLGMSPREQGLWSRGALLGLPVLAGFAGFAVLLYRRLR
;
A
#
# COMPACT_ATOMS: atom_id res chain seq x y z
N MET A 1 -111.79 -45.76 -8.88
CA MET A 1 -112.49 -47.01 -9.24
C MET A 1 -111.46 -48.11 -9.37
N SER A 2 -111.70 -49.21 -8.63
CA SER A 2 -111.27 -50.59 -8.91
C SER A 2 -109.79 -50.90 -9.21
N GLY A 3 -109.11 -51.43 -8.18
CA GLY A 3 -108.78 -52.87 -8.18
C GLY A 3 -107.63 -53.39 -9.06
N PRO A 4 -107.11 -54.60 -8.78
CA PRO A 4 -105.70 -54.72 -8.35
C PRO A 4 -104.94 -55.92 -8.99
N ILE A 5 -103.76 -56.25 -8.40
CA ILE A 5 -103.14 -57.60 -8.25
C ILE A 5 -102.05 -58.08 -9.25
N ASN A 6 -100.82 -58.12 -8.69
CA ASN A 6 -99.79 -59.17 -8.61
C ASN A 6 -98.70 -59.48 -9.67
N HIS A 7 -97.46 -59.35 -9.13
CA HIS A 7 -96.28 -60.23 -9.10
C HIS A 7 -95.57 -60.67 -10.39
N SER A 8 -94.28 -60.29 -10.52
CA SER A 8 -93.15 -61.24 -10.57
C SER A 8 -91.77 -60.54 -10.73
N ASN A 9 -90.87 -60.86 -9.80
CA ASN A 9 -89.40 -61.00 -9.84
C ASN A 9 -88.37 -59.86 -10.03
N LYS A 10 -87.35 -59.98 -9.16
CA LYS A 10 -86.07 -59.27 -9.06
C LYS A 10 -85.09 -59.66 -10.20
N SER A 11 -84.24 -58.73 -10.61
CA SER A 11 -82.83 -59.03 -10.90
C SER A 11 -81.93 -57.82 -10.65
N THR A 12 -81.05 -57.96 -9.66
CA THR A 12 -79.84 -57.16 -9.44
C THR A 12 -78.88 -57.31 -10.63
N GLY A 13 -78.58 -56.22 -11.34
CA GLY A 13 -77.60 -56.18 -12.42
C GLY A 13 -76.33 -55.44 -12.00
N THR A 14 -75.26 -56.19 -11.73
CA THR A 14 -73.90 -55.71 -11.49
C THR A 14 -73.22 -55.34 -12.81
N ARG A 15 -72.72 -54.11 -12.88
CA ARG A 15 -71.78 -53.61 -13.90
C ARG A 15 -70.43 -54.33 -13.74
N GLN A 16 -69.91 -54.93 -14.81
CA GLN A 16 -68.54 -55.43 -14.89
C GLN A 16 -67.72 -54.67 -15.94
N ASP A 17 -66.45 -54.46 -15.59
CA ASP A 17 -65.44 -53.54 -16.12
C ASP A 17 -65.11 -53.64 -17.63
N GLY A 18 -65.36 -52.55 -18.38
CA GLY A 18 -64.79 -52.31 -19.72
C GLY A 18 -63.64 -51.29 -19.76
N ARG A 19 -63.23 -50.70 -18.62
CA ARG A 19 -62.25 -49.58 -18.59
C ARG A 19 -60.78 -50.02 -18.51
N LYS A 20 -60.48 -51.24 -18.07
CA LYS A 20 -59.09 -51.70 -17.84
C LYS A 20 -58.29 -52.01 -19.11
N ALA A 21 -58.96 -52.38 -20.21
CA ALA A 21 -58.28 -52.72 -21.47
C ALA A 21 -57.74 -51.50 -22.26
N SER A 22 -58.33 -50.30 -22.09
CA SER A 22 -57.90 -49.10 -22.84
C SER A 22 -56.64 -48.43 -22.29
N TRP A 23 -56.42 -48.51 -20.97
CA TRP A 23 -55.27 -47.90 -20.30
C TRP A 23 -53.95 -48.60 -20.66
N LEU A 24 -53.94 -49.94 -20.68
CA LEU A 24 -52.78 -50.74 -21.10
C LEU A 24 -52.36 -50.42 -22.55
N GLY A 25 -53.32 -50.29 -23.47
CA GLY A 25 -53.02 -49.90 -24.85
C GLY A 25 -52.43 -48.49 -24.97
N SER A 26 -52.90 -47.55 -24.15
CA SER A 26 -52.35 -46.19 -24.11
C SER A 26 -50.94 -46.13 -23.49
N LEU A 27 -50.69 -46.93 -22.45
CA LEU A 27 -49.39 -47.04 -21.78
C LEU A 27 -48.34 -47.65 -22.71
N VAL A 28 -48.70 -48.70 -23.46
CA VAL A 28 -47.79 -49.35 -24.42
C VAL A 28 -47.40 -48.40 -25.56
N ARG A 29 -48.35 -47.62 -26.11
CA ARG A 29 -48.03 -46.58 -27.12
C ARG A 29 -47.15 -45.47 -26.54
N MET A 30 -47.39 -45.09 -25.29
CA MET A 30 -46.58 -44.09 -24.61
C MET A 30 -45.13 -44.55 -24.43
N LEU A 31 -44.93 -45.74 -23.87
CA LEU A 31 -43.60 -46.33 -23.67
C LEU A 31 -42.87 -46.52 -24.99
N SER A 32 -43.61 -46.91 -26.04
CA SER A 32 -43.07 -47.05 -27.39
C SER A 32 -42.59 -45.72 -27.98
N ARG A 33 -43.36 -44.62 -27.81
CA ARG A 33 -42.93 -43.27 -28.26
C ARG A 33 -41.75 -42.72 -27.48
N MET A 34 -41.70 -42.98 -26.16
CA MET A 34 -40.53 -42.64 -25.34
C MET A 34 -39.30 -43.42 -25.80
N GLY A 35 -39.47 -44.71 -26.12
CA GLY A 35 -38.45 -45.53 -26.76
C GLY A 35 -37.97 -44.91 -28.08
N GLY A 36 -38.89 -44.50 -28.97
CA GLY A 36 -38.53 -43.84 -30.23
C GLY A 36 -37.77 -42.52 -30.05
N ALA A 37 -38.18 -41.68 -29.11
CA ALA A 37 -37.47 -40.43 -28.81
C ALA A 37 -36.07 -40.70 -28.26
N LEU A 38 -35.94 -41.65 -27.34
CA LEU A 38 -34.64 -42.12 -26.85
C LEU A 38 -33.80 -42.71 -28.00
N GLY A 39 -34.44 -43.41 -28.94
CA GLY A 39 -33.80 -43.96 -30.12
C GLY A 39 -33.19 -42.88 -31.02
N LEU A 40 -33.91 -41.78 -31.28
CA LEU A 40 -33.37 -40.62 -32.02
C LEU A 40 -32.19 -39.98 -31.30
N VAL A 41 -32.27 -39.84 -29.99
CA VAL A 41 -31.17 -39.29 -29.16
C VAL A 41 -29.94 -40.19 -29.26
N LEU A 42 -30.11 -41.51 -29.16
CA LEU A 42 -29.00 -42.47 -29.27
C LEU A 42 -28.38 -42.50 -30.68
N VAL A 43 -29.19 -42.40 -31.73
CA VAL A 43 -28.69 -42.25 -33.11
C VAL A 43 -27.91 -40.94 -33.26
N GLY A 44 -28.42 -39.82 -32.72
CA GLY A 44 -27.74 -38.53 -32.77
C GLY A 44 -26.41 -38.52 -32.01
N LEU A 45 -26.37 -39.08 -30.80
CA LEU A 45 -25.16 -39.26 -30.00
C LEU A 45 -24.15 -40.18 -30.67
N SER A 46 -24.62 -41.27 -31.30
CA SER A 46 -23.77 -42.17 -32.07
C SER A 46 -23.09 -41.45 -33.24
N LEU A 47 -23.85 -40.68 -34.03
CA LEU A 47 -23.30 -39.92 -35.16
C LEU A 47 -22.34 -38.82 -34.70
N ALA A 48 -22.65 -38.12 -33.60
CA ALA A 48 -21.79 -37.07 -33.07
C ALA A 48 -20.48 -37.60 -32.46
N SER A 49 -20.50 -38.82 -31.89
CA SER A 49 -19.33 -39.43 -31.26
C SER A 49 -18.43 -40.21 -32.23
N ALA A 50 -18.97 -40.71 -33.35
CA ALA A 50 -18.22 -41.55 -34.28
C ALA A 50 -17.15 -40.76 -35.06
N LYS A 51 -17.48 -39.56 -35.57
CA LYS A 51 -16.51 -38.68 -36.24
C LYS A 51 -17.02 -37.22 -36.21
N PRO A 52 -16.59 -36.40 -35.24
CA PRO A 52 -17.23 -35.10 -34.96
C PRO A 52 -16.94 -34.00 -36.00
N GLU A 53 -15.93 -34.18 -36.85
CA GLU A 53 -15.49 -33.19 -37.86
C GLU A 53 -15.80 -33.62 -39.30
N GLY A 54 -16.38 -34.81 -39.51
CA GLY A 54 -16.71 -35.33 -40.83
C GLY A 54 -18.07 -34.85 -41.35
N ALA A 55 -18.27 -34.95 -42.67
CA ALA A 55 -19.61 -34.84 -43.24
C ALA A 55 -20.53 -35.92 -42.63
N LEU A 56 -21.83 -35.64 -42.50
CA LEU A 56 -22.81 -36.51 -41.85
C LEU A 56 -22.80 -37.95 -42.44
N THR A 57 -22.48 -38.08 -43.73
CA THR A 57 -22.30 -39.36 -44.43
C THR A 57 -21.08 -40.14 -43.96
N GLU A 58 -19.99 -39.48 -43.58
CA GLU A 58 -18.81 -40.12 -43.02
C GLU A 58 -19.05 -40.57 -41.58
N SER A 59 -19.65 -39.72 -40.74
CA SER A 59 -19.99 -40.08 -39.36
C SER A 59 -20.98 -41.24 -39.30
N ALA A 60 -21.93 -41.30 -40.24
CA ALA A 60 -22.84 -42.44 -40.39
C ALA A 60 -22.11 -43.73 -40.81
N ARG A 61 -21.14 -43.63 -41.74
CA ARG A 61 -20.34 -44.77 -42.19
C ARG A 61 -19.43 -45.30 -41.07
N GLU A 62 -18.83 -44.41 -40.30
CA GLU A 62 -17.97 -44.73 -39.16
C GLU A 62 -18.78 -45.38 -38.02
N ALA A 63 -19.95 -44.83 -37.69
CA ALA A 63 -20.87 -45.42 -36.71
C ALA A 63 -21.38 -46.80 -37.16
N TRP A 64 -21.64 -46.97 -38.45
CA TRP A 64 -22.05 -48.26 -39.05
C TRP A 64 -20.92 -49.30 -39.01
N ASN A 65 -19.69 -48.91 -39.37
CA ASN A 65 -18.53 -49.79 -39.25
C ASN A 65 -18.26 -50.16 -37.79
N GLY A 66 -18.52 -49.22 -36.86
CA GLY A 66 -18.45 -49.43 -35.42
C GLY A 66 -19.40 -50.50 -34.87
N LEU A 67 -20.43 -50.86 -35.64
CA LEU A 67 -21.44 -51.87 -35.30
C LEU A 67 -20.88 -53.30 -35.41
N THR A 68 -20.01 -53.55 -36.40
CA THR A 68 -19.25 -54.81 -36.51
C THR A 68 -18.10 -54.94 -35.50
N ARG A 69 -17.64 -53.81 -34.95
CA ARG A 69 -16.53 -53.75 -34.00
C ARG A 69 -16.99 -53.55 -32.55
N PHE A 70 -18.30 -53.57 -32.29
CA PHE A 70 -18.90 -53.36 -30.97
C PHE A 70 -18.42 -52.09 -30.24
N THR A 71 -18.15 -51.03 -31.00
CA THR A 71 -17.78 -49.73 -30.41
C THR A 71 -19.00 -49.11 -29.70
N PRO A 72 -18.79 -48.24 -28.69
CA PRO A 72 -19.89 -47.56 -28.01
C PRO A 72 -20.82 -46.79 -28.96
N ALA A 73 -20.25 -46.13 -29.97
CA ALA A 73 -21.02 -45.44 -31.02
C ALA A 73 -21.84 -46.43 -31.87
N GLY A 74 -21.26 -47.56 -32.29
CA GLY A 74 -21.98 -48.58 -33.07
C GLY A 74 -23.11 -49.26 -32.29
N LEU A 75 -22.90 -49.53 -31.00
CA LEU A 75 -23.94 -50.08 -30.11
C LEU A 75 -25.07 -49.08 -29.86
N ALA A 76 -24.75 -47.80 -29.68
CA ALA A 76 -25.75 -46.73 -29.55
C ALA A 76 -26.56 -46.56 -30.85
N LEU A 77 -25.94 -46.72 -32.03
CA LEU A 77 -26.65 -46.70 -33.32
C LEU A 77 -27.65 -47.85 -33.43
N LEU A 78 -27.22 -49.08 -33.11
CA LEU A 78 -28.06 -50.27 -33.17
C LEU A 78 -29.24 -50.18 -32.18
N GLY A 79 -28.98 -49.80 -30.94
CA GLY A 79 -30.02 -49.59 -29.94
C GLY A 79 -30.99 -48.48 -30.34
N GLY A 80 -30.48 -47.40 -30.92
CA GLY A 80 -31.29 -46.28 -31.40
C GLY A 80 -32.21 -46.66 -32.56
N LEU A 81 -31.69 -47.39 -33.56
CA LEU A 81 -32.49 -47.88 -34.69
C LEU A 81 -33.53 -48.92 -34.28
N ALA A 82 -33.19 -49.83 -33.36
CA ALA A 82 -34.14 -50.84 -32.85
C ALA A 82 -35.33 -50.19 -32.13
N LEU A 83 -35.07 -49.18 -31.29
CA LEU A 83 -36.11 -48.43 -30.61
C LEU A 83 -36.98 -47.60 -31.57
N LEU A 84 -36.37 -47.05 -32.63
CA LEU A 84 -37.10 -46.35 -33.69
C LEU A 84 -38.00 -47.29 -34.49
N ALA A 85 -37.50 -48.48 -34.85
CA ALA A 85 -38.27 -49.49 -35.57
C ALA A 85 -39.44 -49.99 -34.72
N GLN A 86 -39.22 -50.25 -33.42
CA GLN A 86 -40.28 -50.62 -32.49
C GLN A 86 -41.33 -49.51 -32.35
N SER A 87 -40.91 -48.25 -32.25
CA SER A 87 -41.80 -47.08 -32.21
C SER A 87 -42.66 -46.96 -33.47
N ALA A 88 -42.03 -47.09 -34.64
CA ALA A 88 -42.72 -47.04 -35.93
C ALA A 88 -43.74 -48.18 -36.06
N LEU A 89 -43.41 -49.40 -35.62
CA LEU A 89 -44.30 -50.57 -35.68
C LEU A 89 -45.56 -50.38 -34.81
N VAL A 90 -45.40 -49.85 -33.59
CA VAL A 90 -46.53 -49.58 -32.69
C VAL A 90 -47.42 -48.46 -33.20
N GLU A 91 -46.85 -47.43 -33.84
CA GLU A 91 -47.65 -46.39 -34.51
C GLU A 91 -48.37 -46.92 -35.74
N LEU A 92 -47.75 -47.77 -36.56
CA LEU A 92 -48.36 -48.38 -37.74
C LEU A 92 -49.55 -49.26 -37.35
N VAL A 93 -49.41 -50.06 -36.29
CA VAL A 93 -50.50 -50.87 -35.72
C VAL A 93 -51.57 -49.99 -35.07
N GLY A 94 -51.17 -48.88 -34.43
CA GLY A 94 -52.09 -47.88 -33.90
C GLY A 94 -52.91 -47.16 -34.98
N LEU A 95 -52.29 -46.88 -36.13
CA LEU A 95 -52.92 -46.25 -37.29
C LEU A 95 -53.90 -47.21 -37.98
N ALA A 96 -53.54 -48.50 -38.07
CA ALA A 96 -54.41 -49.55 -38.62
C ALA A 96 -55.64 -49.85 -37.74
N MET A 97 -55.54 -49.64 -36.43
CA MET A 97 -56.60 -49.95 -35.44
C MET A 97 -57.53 -48.77 -35.10
N PHE A 98 -57.36 -47.59 -35.71
CA PHE A 98 -58.11 -46.38 -35.32
C PHE A 98 -58.59 -45.52 -36.51
N THR A 99 -59.20 -46.16 -37.51
CA THR A 99 -60.05 -45.49 -38.49
C THR A 99 -61.54 -45.65 -38.16
N ALA A 100 -61.99 -45.11 -37.01
CA ALA A 100 -63.41 -44.80 -36.77
C ALA A 100 -63.62 -43.89 -35.55
N ALA A 101 -64.27 -42.72 -35.77
CA ALA A 101 -65.04 -41.88 -34.82
C ALA A 101 -64.31 -41.25 -33.60
N ARG A 102 -64.51 -39.99 -33.17
CA ARG A 102 -65.41 -38.86 -33.52
C ARG A 102 -64.76 -37.56 -32.97
N ARG A 103 -64.95 -36.45 -33.68
CA ARG A 103 -64.63 -35.06 -33.26
C ARG A 103 -65.75 -34.50 -32.37
N SER A 104 -65.45 -33.37 -31.72
CA SER A 104 -66.33 -32.40 -31.03
C SER A 104 -66.66 -32.61 -29.53
N ALA A 105 -65.65 -32.47 -28.67
CA ALA A 105 -65.82 -32.02 -27.27
C ALA A 105 -64.55 -31.36 -26.65
N TYR A 106 -63.43 -31.27 -27.39
CA TYR A 106 -62.12 -30.91 -26.83
C TYR A 106 -61.82 -29.40 -26.72
N ARG A 107 -62.58 -28.51 -27.38
CA ARG A 107 -62.22 -27.09 -27.50
C ARG A 107 -62.46 -26.28 -26.21
N ALA A 108 -63.53 -26.55 -25.46
CA ALA A 108 -63.82 -25.84 -24.21
C ALA A 108 -62.87 -26.25 -23.06
N GLY A 109 -62.60 -27.55 -22.92
CA GLY A 109 -61.63 -28.04 -21.92
C GLY A 109 -60.19 -27.60 -22.21
N ALA A 110 -59.82 -27.44 -23.48
CA ALA A 110 -58.51 -26.92 -23.86
C ALA A 110 -58.33 -25.45 -23.42
N LEU A 111 -59.33 -24.60 -23.66
CA LEU A 111 -59.30 -23.19 -23.27
C LEU A 111 -59.25 -23.01 -21.75
N LEU A 112 -60.06 -23.76 -20.99
CA LEU A 112 -60.01 -23.71 -19.52
C LEU A 112 -58.65 -24.15 -18.98
N ARG A 113 -58.07 -25.22 -19.54
CA ARG A 113 -56.73 -25.69 -19.16
C ARG A 113 -55.63 -24.69 -19.54
N ILE A 114 -55.79 -23.95 -20.65
CA ILE A 114 -54.87 -22.86 -21.04
C ILE A 114 -54.99 -21.71 -20.04
N ALA A 115 -56.21 -21.29 -19.69
CA ALA A 115 -56.43 -20.22 -18.72
C ALA A 115 -55.87 -20.58 -17.33
N LEU A 116 -56.10 -21.81 -16.85
CA LEU A 116 -55.54 -22.27 -15.58
C LEU A 116 -54.02 -22.36 -15.61
N ALA A 117 -53.43 -22.79 -16.72
CA ALA A 117 -51.98 -22.83 -16.89
C ALA A 117 -51.37 -21.42 -16.92
N LEU A 118 -52.07 -20.45 -17.52
CA LEU A 118 -51.69 -19.03 -17.49
C LEU A 118 -51.73 -18.46 -16.08
N VAL A 119 -52.80 -18.73 -15.31
CA VAL A 119 -52.92 -18.32 -13.91
C VAL A 119 -51.83 -18.97 -13.05
N ALA A 120 -51.55 -20.25 -13.24
CA ALA A 120 -50.47 -20.94 -12.53
C ALA A 120 -49.09 -20.40 -12.91
N LEU A 121 -48.84 -20.12 -14.19
CA LEU A 121 -47.58 -19.53 -14.67
C LEU A 121 -47.38 -18.13 -14.08
N VAL A 122 -48.41 -17.29 -14.10
CA VAL A 122 -48.37 -15.96 -13.49
C VAL A 122 -48.16 -16.08 -11.98
N GLY A 123 -48.90 -16.96 -11.30
CA GLY A 123 -48.78 -17.18 -9.86
C GLY A 123 -47.40 -17.69 -9.44
N VAL A 124 -46.85 -18.66 -10.16
CA VAL A 124 -45.49 -19.20 -9.92
C VAL A 124 -44.43 -18.15 -10.18
N ASN A 125 -44.54 -17.40 -11.29
CA ASN A 125 -43.60 -16.30 -11.55
C ASN A 125 -43.70 -15.22 -10.48
N LEU A 126 -44.90 -14.79 -10.07
CA LEU A 126 -45.07 -13.77 -9.03
C LEU A 126 -44.51 -14.24 -7.67
N HIS A 127 -44.70 -15.53 -7.36
CA HIS A 127 -44.15 -16.14 -6.15
C HIS A 127 -42.62 -16.24 -6.22
N ALA A 128 -42.07 -16.68 -7.34
CA ALA A 128 -40.62 -16.76 -7.59
C ALA A 128 -39.95 -15.37 -7.55
N PHE A 129 -40.59 -14.34 -8.11
CA PHE A 129 -40.11 -12.96 -8.02
C PHE A 129 -40.12 -12.40 -6.60
N ARG A 130 -41.02 -12.88 -5.73
CA ARG A 130 -41.10 -12.45 -4.32
C ARG A 130 -40.27 -13.29 -3.34
N HIS A 131 -39.97 -14.55 -3.68
CA HIS A 131 -39.28 -15.50 -2.79
C HIS A 131 -38.02 -16.09 -3.44
N GLY A 132 -37.38 -15.34 -4.35
CA GLY A 132 -36.13 -15.76 -4.96
C GLY A 132 -35.06 -15.96 -3.89
N ARG A 133 -34.52 -17.18 -3.80
CA ARG A 133 -33.26 -17.45 -3.11
C ARG A 133 -32.19 -17.66 -4.18
N GLN A 134 -31.10 -16.91 -4.09
CA GLN A 134 -29.93 -17.20 -4.90
C GLN A 134 -29.13 -18.30 -4.20
N VAL A 135 -28.84 -19.36 -4.94
CA VAL A 135 -27.99 -20.46 -4.49
C VAL A 135 -26.74 -20.38 -5.33
N ASP A 136 -25.59 -20.28 -4.67
CA ASP A 136 -24.31 -20.37 -5.34
C ASP A 136 -24.01 -21.83 -5.65
N LEU A 137 -23.84 -22.11 -6.94
CA LEU A 137 -23.53 -23.45 -7.46
C LEU A 137 -22.10 -23.52 -8.01
N THR A 138 -21.29 -22.49 -7.78
CA THR A 138 -19.86 -22.54 -8.10
C THR A 138 -19.16 -23.54 -7.19
N ARG A 139 -18.11 -24.18 -7.72
CA ARG A 139 -17.36 -25.21 -7.00
C ARG A 139 -16.71 -24.66 -5.72
N GLN A 140 -16.38 -23.37 -5.72
CA GLN A 140 -15.68 -22.66 -4.64
C GLN A 140 -16.59 -21.70 -3.86
N SER A 141 -17.90 -21.64 -4.15
CA SER A 141 -18.83 -20.71 -3.49
C SER A 141 -18.44 -19.22 -3.62
N GLU A 142 -17.95 -18.84 -4.82
CA GLU A 142 -17.40 -17.52 -5.17
C GLU A 142 -18.33 -16.31 -4.94
N PHE A 143 -19.65 -16.56 -4.86
CA PHE A 143 -20.70 -15.55 -4.70
C PHE A 143 -21.33 -15.59 -3.30
N THR A 144 -20.76 -16.34 -2.37
CA THR A 144 -21.15 -16.35 -0.96
C THR A 144 -19.99 -15.92 -0.06
N LEU A 145 -20.31 -15.22 1.03
CA LEU A 145 -19.27 -14.84 1.97
C LEU A 145 -18.77 -16.05 2.76
N PRO A 146 -17.45 -16.18 2.97
CA PRO A 146 -16.88 -17.12 3.93
C PRO A 146 -17.58 -17.01 5.29
N GLU A 147 -17.76 -18.15 5.97
CA GLU A 147 -18.47 -18.21 7.26
C GLU A 147 -17.81 -17.33 8.33
N ALA A 148 -16.47 -17.25 8.31
CA ALA A 148 -15.70 -16.37 9.18
C ALA A 148 -16.08 -14.88 9.02
N LEU A 149 -16.19 -14.39 7.78
CA LEU A 149 -16.55 -13.00 7.50
C LEU A 149 -18.03 -12.72 7.80
N ARG A 150 -18.92 -13.70 7.63
CA ARG A 150 -20.34 -13.55 8.01
C ARG A 150 -20.51 -13.32 9.51
N GLY A 151 -19.67 -13.94 10.35
CA GLY A 151 -19.66 -13.69 11.80
C GLY A 151 -19.27 -12.24 12.14
N GLU A 152 -18.32 -11.65 11.42
CA GLU A 152 -17.86 -10.26 11.66
C GLU A 152 -18.92 -9.23 11.29
N LEU A 153 -19.75 -9.51 10.28
CA LEU A 153 -20.82 -8.60 9.83
C LEU A 153 -21.89 -8.33 10.90
N ALA A 154 -22.00 -9.15 11.94
CA ALA A 154 -22.87 -8.88 13.08
C ALA A 154 -22.46 -7.61 13.86
N GLY A 155 -21.20 -7.18 13.76
CA GLY A 155 -20.67 -5.97 14.40
C GLY A 155 -20.91 -4.66 13.64
N LEU A 156 -21.62 -4.70 12.50
CA LEU A 156 -21.80 -3.53 11.65
C LEU A 156 -22.70 -2.46 12.29
N GLU A 157 -22.20 -1.23 12.37
CA GLU A 157 -23.00 -0.12 12.87
C GLU A 157 -24.17 0.23 11.91
N PRO A 158 -25.39 0.47 12.43
CA PRO A 158 -26.52 0.84 11.59
C PRO A 158 -26.30 2.18 10.89
N GLY A 159 -26.53 2.24 9.57
CA GLY A 159 -26.43 3.49 8.80
C GLY A 159 -25.04 3.82 8.26
N THR A 160 -24.09 2.88 8.31
CA THR A 160 -22.78 3.02 7.66
C THR A 160 -22.91 3.29 6.16
N GLN A 161 -22.22 4.32 5.69
CA GLN A 161 -22.17 4.73 4.30
C GLN A 161 -20.83 4.32 3.69
N VAL A 162 -20.87 3.79 2.47
CA VAL A 162 -19.70 3.48 1.66
C VAL A 162 -19.63 4.53 0.55
N VAL A 163 -18.66 5.42 0.65
CA VAL A 163 -18.43 6.49 -0.32
C VAL A 163 -17.35 6.04 -1.28
N VAL A 164 -17.69 5.91 -2.56
CA VAL A 164 -16.77 5.52 -3.62
C VAL A 164 -16.23 6.80 -4.26
N HIS A 165 -14.99 7.15 -3.96
CA HIS A 165 -14.34 8.34 -4.51
C HIS A 165 -13.50 7.97 -5.73
N GLN A 166 -13.90 8.45 -6.90
CA GLN A 166 -13.22 8.22 -8.19
C GLN A 166 -12.46 9.48 -8.55
N MET A 167 -11.12 9.41 -8.47
CA MET A 167 -10.23 10.49 -8.88
C MET A 167 -9.68 10.29 -10.30
N HIS A 168 -10.00 9.16 -10.94
CA HIS A 168 -9.34 8.66 -12.15
C HIS A 168 -7.81 8.60 -12.05
N ARG A 169 -7.33 8.48 -10.81
CA ARG A 169 -5.93 8.32 -10.42
C ARG A 169 -5.83 7.01 -9.66
N VAL A 170 -5.59 5.93 -10.40
CA VAL A 170 -5.40 4.59 -9.82
C VAL A 170 -3.99 4.46 -9.22
N PHE A 171 -3.03 5.29 -9.69
CA PHE A 171 -1.65 5.30 -9.21
C PHE A 171 -1.12 6.75 -9.04
N PRO A 172 -1.07 7.27 -7.80
CA PRO A 172 -0.59 8.63 -7.54
C PRO A 172 0.89 8.80 -7.89
N GLY A 173 1.25 9.94 -8.48
CA GLY A 173 2.65 10.32 -8.79
C GLY A 173 3.20 9.77 -10.11
N ILE A 174 2.41 9.02 -10.87
CA ILE A 174 2.86 8.22 -12.01
C ILE A 174 2.51 8.85 -13.37
N SER A 175 1.28 9.36 -13.55
CA SER A 175 0.87 10.13 -14.72
C SER A 175 -0.51 10.74 -14.49
N ASP A 176 -0.75 11.97 -14.99
CA ASP A 176 -2.09 12.59 -14.96
C ASP A 176 -3.08 11.99 -15.96
N LYS A 177 -2.63 11.18 -16.93
CA LYS A 177 -3.52 10.54 -17.92
C LYS A 177 -3.53 9.01 -17.75
N PRO A 178 -4.67 8.41 -17.37
CA PRO A 178 -4.79 6.96 -17.25
C PRO A 178 -4.71 6.31 -18.63
N ASP A 179 -4.05 5.15 -18.71
CA ASP A 179 -4.04 4.36 -19.94
C ASP A 179 -5.28 3.45 -20.07
N ARG A 180 -5.35 2.67 -21.15
CA ARG A 180 -6.48 1.77 -21.40
C ARG A 180 -6.64 0.70 -20.30
N TYR A 181 -5.55 0.18 -19.75
CA TYR A 181 -5.60 -0.83 -18.69
C TYR A 181 -5.97 -0.19 -17.35
N ASP A 182 -5.48 1.01 -17.06
CA ASP A 182 -5.85 1.78 -15.87
C ASP A 182 -7.37 2.04 -15.83
N LEU A 183 -7.93 2.54 -16.94
CA LEU A 183 -9.39 2.78 -17.07
C LEU A 183 -10.21 1.48 -17.00
N ALA A 184 -9.71 0.40 -17.60
CA ALA A 184 -10.37 -0.90 -17.54
C ALA A 184 -10.34 -1.50 -16.13
N ALA A 185 -9.22 -1.36 -15.43
CA ALA A 185 -9.06 -1.75 -14.03
C ALA A 185 -10.03 -0.99 -13.14
N GLU A 186 -10.07 0.35 -13.23
CA GLU A 186 -10.97 1.19 -12.42
C GLU A 186 -12.44 0.78 -12.60
N ARG A 187 -12.92 0.69 -13.84
CA ARG A 187 -14.30 0.24 -14.13
C ARG A 187 -14.59 -1.13 -13.53
N LYS A 188 -13.63 -2.05 -13.61
CA LYS A 188 -13.80 -3.40 -13.08
C LYS A 188 -13.79 -3.44 -11.55
N ILE A 189 -12.95 -2.63 -10.92
CA ILE A 189 -12.90 -2.49 -9.47
C ILE A 189 -14.23 -1.92 -8.96
N LEU A 190 -14.77 -0.89 -9.62
CA LEU A 190 -16.09 -0.32 -9.28
C LEU A 190 -17.21 -1.36 -9.37
N GLU A 191 -17.24 -2.17 -10.44
CA GLU A 191 -18.18 -3.29 -10.57
C GLU A 191 -18.04 -4.26 -9.38
N LYS A 192 -16.80 -4.61 -8.99
CA LYS A 192 -16.53 -5.50 -7.85
C LYS A 192 -16.94 -4.91 -6.51
N VAL A 193 -16.76 -3.62 -6.30
CA VAL A 193 -17.20 -2.92 -5.08
C VAL A 193 -18.72 -2.94 -4.97
N ARG A 194 -19.44 -2.66 -6.07
CA ARG A 194 -20.90 -2.77 -6.13
C ARG A 194 -21.37 -4.20 -5.81
N ASP A 195 -20.76 -5.20 -6.44
CA ASP A 195 -21.06 -6.62 -6.19
C ASP A 195 -20.88 -6.98 -4.70
N LEU A 196 -19.80 -6.51 -4.07
CA LEU A 196 -19.50 -6.77 -2.66
C LEU A 196 -20.47 -6.04 -1.71
N VAL A 197 -20.82 -4.78 -1.99
CA VAL A 197 -21.81 -4.08 -1.15
C VAL A 197 -23.17 -4.78 -1.22
N ASP A 198 -23.59 -5.21 -2.41
CA ASP A 198 -24.83 -5.96 -2.58
C ASP A 198 -24.76 -7.33 -1.89
N LEU A 199 -23.60 -7.98 -1.90
CA LEU A 199 -23.37 -9.22 -1.14
C LEU A 199 -23.47 -8.98 0.37
N VAL A 200 -22.80 -7.97 0.91
CA VAL A 200 -22.85 -7.64 2.34
C VAL A 200 -24.26 -7.22 2.77
N ARG A 201 -24.97 -6.43 1.96
CA ARG A 201 -26.37 -6.03 2.23
C ARG A 201 -27.28 -7.25 2.34
N ARG A 202 -27.11 -8.25 1.46
CA ARG A 202 -27.91 -9.49 1.46
C ARG A 202 -27.64 -10.38 2.68
N GLU A 203 -26.37 -10.53 3.06
CA GLU A 203 -25.94 -11.42 4.13
C GLU A 203 -26.13 -10.81 5.53
N SER A 204 -25.88 -9.51 5.71
CA SER A 204 -26.02 -8.82 7.01
C SER A 204 -27.43 -8.33 7.30
N GLY A 205 -28.24 -8.07 6.26
CA GLY A 205 -29.53 -7.37 6.38
C GLY A 205 -29.42 -5.87 6.73
N ALA A 206 -28.20 -5.32 6.79
CA ALA A 206 -27.96 -3.93 7.16
C ALA A 206 -28.23 -2.95 6.01
N SER A 207 -28.68 -1.74 6.35
CA SER A 207 -28.91 -0.65 5.40
C SER A 207 -27.60 0.06 5.04
N LEU A 208 -26.74 -0.59 4.26
CA LEU A 208 -25.57 0.06 3.65
C LEU A 208 -26.02 0.98 2.52
N THR A 209 -25.54 2.22 2.50
CA THR A 209 -25.77 3.17 1.39
C THR A 209 -24.48 3.38 0.63
N VAL A 210 -24.51 3.23 -0.69
CA VAL A 210 -23.37 3.55 -1.56
C VAL A 210 -23.57 4.94 -2.15
N VAL A 211 -22.58 5.80 -2.00
CA VAL A 211 -22.56 7.13 -2.62
C VAL A 211 -21.35 7.19 -3.54
N GLU A 212 -21.56 7.48 -4.81
CA GLU A 212 -20.48 7.63 -5.79
C GLU A 212 -20.13 9.10 -5.97
N LEU A 213 -18.86 9.43 -5.73
CA LEU A 213 -18.27 10.75 -5.92
C LEU A 213 -17.20 10.66 -7.00
N ASP A 214 -17.59 11.05 -8.20
CA ASP A 214 -16.70 11.16 -9.36
C ASP A 214 -16.22 12.61 -9.50
N VAL A 215 -14.90 12.81 -9.57
CA VAL A 215 -14.28 14.15 -9.72
C VAL A 215 -14.54 14.73 -11.11
N GLU A 216 -14.80 13.91 -12.13
CA GLU A 216 -15.12 14.37 -13.49
C GLU A 216 -16.62 14.73 -13.67
N ASP A 217 -17.48 14.42 -12.68
CA ASP A 217 -18.91 14.78 -12.72
C ASP A 217 -19.11 16.29 -12.51
N GLU A 218 -19.93 16.94 -13.35
CA GLU A 218 -20.31 18.36 -13.23
C GLU A 218 -20.96 18.71 -11.86
N GLY A 219 -21.49 17.71 -11.16
CA GLY A 219 -22.13 17.84 -9.85
C GLY A 219 -21.23 17.53 -8.65
N TYR A 220 -19.92 17.29 -8.85
CA TYR A 220 -19.00 16.83 -7.82
C TYR A 220 -19.02 17.70 -6.55
N ASP A 221 -18.72 19.00 -6.69
CA ASP A 221 -18.59 19.93 -5.55
C ASP A 221 -19.88 19.97 -4.73
N ARG A 222 -21.03 20.00 -5.43
CA ARG A 222 -22.34 20.01 -4.78
C ARG A 222 -22.59 18.71 -4.00
N ARG A 223 -22.30 17.54 -4.58
CA ARG A 223 -22.48 16.25 -3.89
C ARG A 223 -21.52 16.11 -2.72
N LEU A 224 -20.27 16.57 -2.87
CA LEU A 224 -19.28 16.56 -1.81
C LEU A 224 -19.72 17.43 -0.63
N ASP A 225 -20.19 18.65 -0.88
CA ASP A 225 -20.68 19.55 0.17
C ASP A 225 -21.99 19.05 0.80
N GLU A 226 -22.88 18.41 0.04
CA GLU A 226 -24.08 17.76 0.57
C GLU A 226 -23.73 16.58 1.50
N LEU A 227 -22.75 15.74 1.11
CA LEU A 227 -22.29 14.59 1.88
C LEU A 227 -21.52 15.00 3.14
N THR A 228 -20.70 16.06 3.04
CA THR A 228 -19.76 16.45 4.10
C THR A 228 -20.27 17.57 5.01
N ARG A 229 -21.49 18.07 4.79
CA ARG A 229 -22.08 19.19 5.55
C ARG A 229 -21.95 19.06 7.07
N ASN A 230 -22.09 17.85 7.60
CA ASN A 230 -22.04 17.54 9.02
C ASN A 230 -20.84 16.64 9.41
N SER A 231 -19.89 16.44 8.49
CA SER A 231 -18.83 15.43 8.60
C SER A 231 -17.48 16.02 8.13
N PRO A 232 -16.85 16.88 8.96
CA PRO A 232 -15.58 17.53 8.60
C PRO A 232 -14.41 16.55 8.53
N LEU A 233 -14.42 15.43 9.27
CA LEU A 233 -13.36 14.42 9.14
C LEU A 233 -13.47 13.69 7.80
N LEU A 234 -14.69 13.39 7.34
CA LEU A 234 -14.92 12.80 6.01
C LEU A 234 -14.43 13.73 4.90
N LYS A 235 -14.72 15.04 4.99
CA LYS A 235 -14.21 16.03 4.02
C LYS A 235 -12.70 16.01 3.94
N ARG A 236 -12.02 16.10 5.09
CA ARG A 236 -10.55 16.04 5.16
C ARG A 236 -9.99 14.73 4.60
N ALA A 237 -10.66 13.59 4.88
CA ALA A 237 -10.21 12.30 4.39
C ALA A 237 -10.32 12.17 2.87
N ILE A 238 -11.39 12.73 2.27
CA ILE A 238 -11.59 12.79 0.81
C ILE A 238 -10.55 13.71 0.18
N GLU A 239 -10.38 14.93 0.69
CA GLU A 239 -9.42 15.92 0.15
C GLU A 239 -7.96 15.46 0.26
N GLN A 240 -7.62 14.65 1.27
CA GLN A 240 -6.27 14.12 1.49
C GLN A 240 -6.02 12.78 0.80
N ALA A 241 -6.99 12.22 0.09
CA ALA A 241 -6.79 10.94 -0.58
C ALA A 241 -5.80 11.07 -1.74
N PRO A 242 -4.80 10.17 -1.82
CA PRO A 242 -3.84 10.20 -2.91
C PRO A 242 -4.38 9.56 -4.20
N GLU A 243 -5.39 8.68 -4.10
CA GLU A 243 -5.89 7.84 -5.20
C GLU A 243 -7.39 7.53 -5.06
N SER A 244 -7.99 6.98 -6.12
CA SER A 244 -9.36 6.45 -6.07
C SER A 244 -9.50 5.48 -4.88
N SER A 245 -10.41 5.79 -3.97
CA SER A 245 -10.51 5.19 -2.65
C SER A 245 -11.96 4.98 -2.23
N LEU A 246 -12.18 4.00 -1.37
CA LEU A 246 -13.42 3.77 -0.65
C LEU A 246 -13.32 4.39 0.73
N PHE A 247 -14.35 5.11 1.14
CA PHE A 247 -14.48 5.60 2.51
C PHE A 247 -15.65 4.94 3.20
N PHE A 248 -15.40 4.42 4.39
CA PHE A 248 -16.42 3.88 5.26
C PHE A 248 -16.71 4.91 6.35
N HIS A 249 -17.94 5.39 6.39
CA HIS A 249 -18.37 6.46 7.28
C HIS A 249 -19.59 6.03 8.09
N ALA A 250 -19.46 6.00 9.41
CA ALA A 250 -20.58 5.76 10.33
C ALA A 250 -20.90 7.01 11.15
N GLY A 251 -21.43 8.04 10.48
CA GLY A 251 -22.04 9.23 11.11
C GLY A 251 -21.37 9.71 12.42
N GLN A 252 -22.21 10.02 13.42
CA GLN A 252 -21.81 10.31 14.80
C GLN A 252 -22.11 9.10 15.70
N ALA A 253 -21.62 7.92 15.34
CA ALA A 253 -21.74 6.77 16.22
C ALA A 253 -20.91 6.98 17.50
N LYS A 254 -21.55 6.84 18.66
CA LYS A 254 -20.93 7.00 20.01
C LYS A 254 -20.25 8.37 20.25
N GLY A 255 -20.72 9.43 19.58
CA GLY A 255 -20.26 10.81 19.82
C GLY A 255 -18.89 11.15 19.21
N ARG A 256 -18.34 10.31 18.34
CA ARG A 256 -17.16 10.61 17.52
C ARG A 256 -17.44 10.24 16.06
N GLU A 257 -17.03 11.11 15.15
CA GLU A 257 -17.10 10.82 13.72
C GLU A 257 -16.03 9.77 13.36
N GLN A 258 -16.44 8.69 12.70
CA GLN A 258 -15.55 7.60 12.32
C GLN A 258 -15.44 7.49 10.80
N VAL A 259 -14.21 7.48 10.30
CA VAL A 259 -13.90 7.40 8.87
C VAL A 259 -12.71 6.47 8.66
N GLN A 260 -12.89 5.43 7.86
CA GLN A 260 -11.81 4.57 7.37
C GLN A 260 -11.68 4.73 5.86
N ARG A 261 -10.44 4.70 5.36
CA ARG A 261 -10.12 4.70 3.93
C ARG A 261 -9.62 3.31 3.54
N LEU A 262 -10.01 2.87 2.35
CA LEU A 262 -9.44 1.71 1.65
C LEU A 262 -9.15 2.11 0.21
N GLY A 263 -7.87 2.22 -0.15
CA GLY A 263 -7.47 2.52 -1.53
C GLY A 263 -7.83 1.38 -2.48
N PHE A 264 -8.08 1.68 -3.76
CA PHE A 264 -8.41 0.64 -4.74
C PHE A 264 -7.28 -0.40 -4.87
N ARG A 265 -6.01 0.03 -4.75
CA ARG A 265 -4.84 -0.85 -4.78
C ARG A 265 -4.75 -1.82 -3.59
N GLU A 266 -5.30 -1.44 -2.44
CA GLU A 266 -5.32 -2.28 -1.22
C GLU A 266 -6.39 -3.38 -1.32
N PHE A 267 -7.25 -3.29 -2.33
CA PHE A 267 -8.33 -4.21 -2.61
C PHE A 267 -8.03 -5.08 -3.84
N LEU A 268 -7.71 -4.45 -4.98
CA LEU A 268 -7.36 -5.11 -6.24
C LEU A 268 -6.23 -4.34 -6.93
N ARG A 269 -5.14 -5.04 -7.27
CA ARG A 269 -3.96 -4.45 -7.90
C ARG A 269 -3.86 -4.84 -9.37
N LEU A 270 -3.63 -3.87 -10.26
CA LEU A 270 -3.34 -4.14 -11.67
C LEU A 270 -1.92 -4.69 -11.83
N ASP A 271 -1.78 -5.86 -12.46
CA ASP A 271 -0.50 -6.32 -13.01
C ASP A 271 -0.49 -5.99 -14.50
N LYS A 272 0.10 -4.85 -14.83
CA LYS A 272 0.14 -4.35 -16.20
C LYS A 272 1.08 -5.17 -17.08
N LYS A 273 2.18 -5.66 -16.52
CA LYS A 273 3.13 -6.52 -17.24
C LYS A 273 2.49 -7.85 -17.65
N ALA A 274 1.75 -8.49 -16.76
CA ALA A 274 0.96 -9.67 -17.08
C ALA A 274 -0.17 -9.34 -18.06
N SER A 275 -0.86 -8.21 -17.85
CA SER A 275 -1.95 -7.79 -18.72
C SER A 275 -1.53 -7.59 -20.18
N GLU A 276 -0.38 -6.93 -20.38
CA GLU A 276 0.21 -6.72 -21.71
C GLU A 276 0.66 -8.03 -22.36
N LYS A 277 1.26 -8.94 -21.58
CA LYS A 277 1.75 -10.23 -22.08
C LYS A 277 0.61 -11.14 -22.54
N GLU A 278 -0.46 -11.21 -21.76
CA GLU A 278 -1.61 -12.07 -22.02
C GLU A 278 -2.66 -11.40 -22.95
N GLY A 279 -2.53 -10.09 -23.21
CA GLY A 279 -3.51 -9.31 -23.99
C GLY A 279 -4.87 -9.17 -23.30
N ASN A 280 -4.88 -9.23 -21.97
CA ASN A 280 -6.07 -9.32 -21.12
C ASN A 280 -5.88 -8.46 -19.86
N LEU A 281 -6.95 -7.92 -19.26
CA LEU A 281 -6.88 -7.30 -17.94
C LEU A 281 -6.63 -8.34 -16.84
N VAL A 282 -5.52 -8.18 -16.11
CA VAL A 282 -5.13 -8.98 -14.95
C VAL A 282 -5.20 -8.13 -13.68
N LEU A 283 -6.04 -8.53 -12.72
CA LEU A 283 -6.14 -7.91 -11.40
C LEU A 283 -5.83 -8.93 -10.31
N LEU A 284 -4.91 -8.58 -9.42
CA LEU A 284 -4.49 -9.38 -8.28
C LEU A 284 -5.27 -8.95 -7.03
N PRO A 285 -6.09 -9.81 -6.41
CA PRO A 285 -6.70 -9.51 -5.11
C PRO A 285 -5.64 -9.29 -4.03
N GLN A 286 -5.89 -8.31 -3.16
CA GLN A 286 -5.00 -7.91 -2.07
C GLN A 286 -5.71 -8.07 -0.72
N GLY A 287 -4.96 -8.04 0.38
CA GLY A 287 -5.54 -8.13 1.73
C GLY A 287 -5.99 -9.53 2.15
N ILE A 288 -5.49 -10.59 1.50
CA ILE A 288 -5.84 -11.98 1.82
C ILE A 288 -5.01 -12.43 3.04
N PRO A 289 -5.64 -12.91 4.14
CA PRO A 289 -4.91 -13.45 5.28
C PRO A 289 -3.97 -14.59 4.90
N VAL A 290 -2.84 -14.72 5.59
CA VAL A 290 -1.82 -15.77 5.35
C VAL A 290 -2.43 -17.19 5.44
N ASP A 291 -3.42 -17.36 6.32
CA ASP A 291 -4.06 -18.65 6.60
C ASP A 291 -5.37 -18.87 5.80
N ALA A 292 -5.70 -17.96 4.87
CA ALA A 292 -6.89 -18.10 4.03
C ALA A 292 -6.81 -19.37 3.17
N ARG A 293 -7.95 -20.05 2.99
CA ARG A 293 -8.04 -21.30 2.22
C ARG A 293 -8.38 -21.00 0.77
N GLU A 294 -7.97 -21.90 -0.11
CA GLU A 294 -8.29 -21.91 -1.53
C GLU A 294 -9.82 -21.82 -1.74
N GLY A 295 -10.30 -20.75 -2.41
CA GLY A 295 -11.72 -20.46 -2.64
C GLY A 295 -12.35 -19.39 -1.74
N ASP A 296 -11.62 -18.81 -0.79
CA ASP A 296 -12.12 -17.67 0.00
C ASP A 296 -12.26 -16.41 -0.88
N ALA A 297 -13.46 -15.82 -0.93
CA ALA A 297 -13.81 -14.69 -1.81
C ALA A 297 -12.73 -13.58 -1.87
N PRO A 298 -11.88 -13.55 -2.93
CA PRO A 298 -10.69 -12.72 -2.96
C PRO A 298 -11.06 -11.23 -2.97
N GLY A 299 -10.48 -10.46 -2.04
CA GLY A 299 -10.75 -9.03 -1.84
C GLY A 299 -11.87 -8.70 -0.84
N ALA A 300 -12.71 -9.66 -0.43
CA ALA A 300 -13.75 -9.39 0.58
C ALA A 300 -13.19 -9.04 1.97
N TYR A 301 -12.02 -9.60 2.32
CA TYR A 301 -11.35 -9.39 3.60
C TYR A 301 -11.01 -7.92 3.91
N PRO A 302 -10.22 -7.20 3.09
CA PRO A 302 -9.89 -5.81 3.39
C PRO A 302 -11.14 -4.93 3.39
N PHE A 303 -12.12 -5.23 2.55
CA PHE A 303 -13.39 -4.50 2.50
C PHE A 303 -14.20 -4.66 3.80
N ILE A 304 -14.46 -5.90 4.22
CA ILE A 304 -15.25 -6.20 5.42
C ILE A 304 -14.49 -5.79 6.68
N GLY A 305 -13.20 -6.05 6.75
CA GLY A 305 -12.36 -5.67 7.90
C GLY A 305 -12.38 -4.17 8.16
N LYS A 306 -12.30 -3.34 7.12
CA LYS A 306 -12.40 -1.87 7.23
C LYS A 306 -13.82 -1.39 7.54
N LEU A 307 -14.82 -2.07 7.00
CA LEU A 307 -16.23 -1.75 7.21
C LEU A 307 -16.67 -2.04 8.66
N VAL A 308 -16.19 -3.11 9.27
CA VAL A 308 -16.53 -3.51 10.64
C VAL A 308 -15.65 -2.80 11.67
N ASN A 309 -14.34 -2.63 11.40
CA ASN A 309 -13.38 -2.05 12.36
C ASN A 309 -13.15 -0.55 12.14
N LEU A 310 -14.24 0.24 12.15
CA LEU A 310 -14.17 1.70 11.99
C LEU A 310 -13.33 2.39 13.07
N GLU A 311 -13.32 1.84 14.30
CA GLU A 311 -12.58 2.34 15.47
C GLU A 311 -11.10 1.91 15.54
N SER A 312 -10.55 1.22 14.53
CA SER A 312 -9.17 0.71 14.61
C SER A 312 -8.15 1.82 14.90
N ARG A 313 -7.35 1.63 15.97
CA ARG A 313 -6.28 2.57 16.36
C ARG A 313 -5.25 2.70 15.24
N ARG A 314 -4.86 3.94 14.95
CA ARG A 314 -3.72 4.25 14.08
C ARG A 314 -2.42 3.94 14.83
N PRO A 315 -1.49 3.17 14.25
CA PRO A 315 -0.22 2.92 14.91
C PRO A 315 0.59 4.21 14.97
N LYS A 316 1.23 4.43 16.10
CA LYS A 316 2.06 5.60 16.33
C LYS A 316 3.51 5.30 15.97
N VAL A 317 4.10 6.12 15.11
CA VAL A 317 5.48 6.02 14.64
C VAL A 317 6.28 7.17 15.24
N ALA A 318 7.31 6.83 16.03
CA ALA A 318 8.30 7.78 16.51
C ALA A 318 9.43 7.93 15.49
N ILE A 319 9.78 9.16 15.14
CA ILE A 319 10.96 9.48 14.34
C ILE A 319 11.98 10.16 15.26
N ALA A 320 13.11 9.51 15.51
CA ALA A 320 14.12 10.00 16.43
C ALA A 320 15.28 10.66 15.67
N ALA A 321 15.29 11.98 15.62
CA ALA A 321 16.27 12.78 14.87
C ALA A 321 17.13 13.64 15.80
N ILE A 322 18.38 13.90 15.43
CA ILE A 322 19.31 14.67 16.28
C ILE A 322 18.99 16.17 16.36
N HIS A 323 18.25 16.71 15.39
CA HIS A 323 17.88 18.11 15.35
C HIS A 323 16.53 18.32 14.65
N GLU A 324 15.87 19.42 14.99
CA GLU A 324 14.54 19.81 14.49
C GLU A 324 14.46 19.84 12.96
N TRP A 325 15.53 20.26 12.30
CA TRP A 325 15.60 20.35 10.83
C TRP A 325 15.54 19.00 10.11
N LEU A 326 15.91 17.92 10.83
CA LEU A 326 15.92 16.54 10.35
C LEU A 326 14.64 15.78 10.74
N THR A 327 13.71 16.43 11.42
CA THR A 327 12.42 15.82 11.80
C THR A 327 11.44 15.83 10.63
N SER A 328 10.28 15.20 10.81
CA SER A 328 9.23 15.21 9.80
C SER A 328 8.47 16.53 9.65
N ARG A 329 8.78 17.51 10.51
CA ARG A 329 8.36 18.91 10.42
C ARG A 329 9.53 19.86 10.19
N GLY A 330 10.66 19.30 9.75
CA GLY A 330 11.90 20.00 9.50
C GLY A 330 11.92 20.80 8.20
N THR A 331 13.10 20.92 7.62
CA THR A 331 13.32 21.68 6.37
C THR A 331 13.00 20.85 5.13
N ASP A 332 12.80 21.49 3.98
CA ASP A 332 12.61 20.74 2.72
C ASP A 332 13.88 19.99 2.28
N THR A 333 15.07 20.53 2.60
CA THR A 333 16.34 19.95 2.15
C THR A 333 16.76 18.72 2.94
N TYR A 334 16.56 18.74 4.26
CA TYR A 334 17.06 17.68 5.16
C TYR A 334 15.96 17.01 5.99
N GLY A 335 14.74 17.55 5.98
CA GLY A 335 13.63 17.05 6.78
C GLY A 335 12.95 15.84 6.16
N LEU A 336 12.13 15.20 6.98
CA LEU A 336 11.40 13.96 6.67
C LEU A 336 9.93 14.24 6.37
N VAL A 337 9.66 15.39 5.72
CA VAL A 337 8.29 15.89 5.49
C VAL A 337 7.52 14.95 4.56
N GLY A 338 8.19 14.45 3.51
CA GLY A 338 7.65 13.44 2.60
C GLY A 338 7.28 12.15 3.34
N LEU A 339 8.15 11.68 4.25
CA LEU A 339 7.90 10.48 5.06
C LEU A 339 6.65 10.62 5.93
N ARG A 340 6.47 11.77 6.62
CA ARG A 340 5.25 11.98 7.42
C ARG A 340 4.00 12.02 6.57
N LYS A 341 4.03 12.64 5.39
CA LYS A 341 2.90 12.64 4.46
C LYS A 341 2.54 11.22 4.03
N ALA A 342 3.55 10.43 3.61
CA ALA A 342 3.39 9.03 3.22
C ALA A 342 2.79 8.17 4.35
N LEU A 343 3.37 8.22 5.55
CA LEU A 343 2.88 7.44 6.69
C LEU A 343 1.47 7.88 7.12
N SER A 344 1.20 9.20 7.19
CA SER A 344 -0.11 9.72 7.60
C SER A 344 -1.22 9.34 6.61
N ALA A 345 -0.93 9.40 5.31
CA ALA A 345 -1.86 9.00 4.25
C ALA A 345 -2.22 7.49 4.29
N ASN A 346 -1.33 6.68 4.87
CA ASN A 346 -1.50 5.23 5.03
C ASN A 346 -1.88 4.83 6.47
N GLY A 347 -2.43 5.77 7.26
CA GLY A 347 -3.10 5.47 8.54
C GLY A 347 -2.17 5.35 9.74
N PHE A 348 -0.96 5.89 9.67
CA PHE A 348 -0.05 6.04 10.81
C PHE A 348 -0.17 7.44 11.44
N GLU A 349 0.13 7.54 12.73
CA GLU A 349 0.30 8.81 13.43
C GLU A 349 1.80 9.03 13.67
N VAL A 350 2.34 10.18 13.26
CA VAL A 350 3.78 10.45 13.30
C VAL A 350 4.13 11.47 14.38
N THR A 351 5.03 11.06 15.27
CA THR A 351 5.57 11.86 16.38
C THR A 351 7.09 12.02 16.21
N ASP A 352 7.58 13.25 16.31
CA ASP A 352 9.01 13.55 16.21
C ASP A 352 9.65 13.67 17.59
N LEU A 353 10.81 13.02 17.76
CA LEU A 353 11.68 13.12 18.93
C LEU A 353 13.00 13.80 18.51
N VAL A 354 13.37 14.85 19.22
CA VAL A 354 14.64 15.59 19.04
C VAL A 354 15.63 15.14 20.11
N LEU A 355 16.77 14.63 19.67
CA LEU A 355 17.72 13.90 20.54
C LEU A 355 18.92 14.72 21.01
N LYS A 356 19.19 15.88 20.41
CA LYS A 356 20.29 16.76 20.84
C LYS A 356 19.90 18.22 20.78
N ARG A 357 20.39 18.98 21.75
CA ARG A 357 20.37 20.45 21.71
C ARG A 357 21.69 20.94 21.13
N LEU A 358 21.66 21.40 19.88
CA LEU A 358 22.83 21.93 19.19
C LEU A 358 23.08 23.38 19.61
N SER A 359 23.92 23.56 20.63
CA SER A 359 24.40 24.87 21.11
C SER A 359 25.92 24.97 20.98
N ARG A 360 26.57 25.96 21.62
CA ARG A 360 28.04 26.03 21.69
C ARG A 360 28.66 24.74 22.26
N SER A 361 27.92 24.03 23.10
CA SER A 361 28.27 22.69 23.57
C SER A 361 27.04 21.79 23.34
N PRO A 362 27.10 20.84 22.41
CA PRO A 362 26.03 19.88 22.18
C PRO A 362 25.70 19.11 23.47
N GLN A 363 24.42 19.00 23.79
CA GLN A 363 23.94 18.24 24.96
C GLN A 363 22.90 17.20 24.53
N PRO A 364 22.93 15.98 25.09
CA PRO A 364 21.82 15.05 24.95
C PRO A 364 20.56 15.63 25.56
N VAL A 365 19.48 15.56 24.81
CA VAL A 365 18.14 15.91 25.29
C VAL A 365 17.16 14.96 24.64
N VAL A 366 15.96 14.83 25.20
CA VAL A 366 14.84 14.21 24.49
C VAL A 366 13.68 15.18 24.62
N SER A 367 13.28 15.76 23.49
CA SER A 367 12.17 16.70 23.42
C SER A 367 11.25 16.36 22.26
N THR A 368 9.97 16.66 22.40
CA THR A 368 9.07 16.69 21.26
C THR A 368 9.40 17.88 20.35
N PHE A 369 8.95 17.85 19.09
CA PHE A 369 9.14 18.99 18.19
C PHE A 369 8.60 20.31 18.78
N GLU A 370 7.44 20.28 19.44
CA GLU A 370 6.83 21.48 20.02
C GLU A 370 7.65 22.03 21.19
N GLU A 371 8.21 21.15 22.04
CA GLU A 371 9.13 21.57 23.12
C GLU A 371 10.38 22.26 22.57
N SER A 372 11.01 21.66 21.55
CA SER A 372 12.22 22.22 20.94
C SER A 372 11.93 23.56 20.25
N ARG A 373 10.77 23.67 19.59
CA ARG A 373 10.31 24.93 19.00
C ARG A 373 10.10 26.02 20.05
N ILE A 374 9.45 25.70 21.17
CA ILE A 374 9.25 26.66 22.26
C ILE A 374 10.60 27.16 22.80
N GLU A 375 11.55 26.25 23.05
CA GLU A 375 12.89 26.62 23.51
C GLU A 375 13.58 27.61 22.57
N ARG A 376 13.46 27.39 21.26
CA ARG A 376 14.02 28.28 20.24
C ARG A 376 13.37 29.66 20.26
N LEU A 377 12.04 29.71 20.40
CA LEU A 377 11.28 30.96 20.47
C LEU A 377 11.61 31.74 21.75
N GLU A 378 11.70 31.06 22.90
CA GLU A 378 12.14 31.65 24.17
C GLU A 378 13.56 32.23 24.07
N GLN A 379 14.49 31.48 23.47
CA GLN A 379 15.85 31.97 23.22
C GLN A 379 15.86 33.20 22.31
N ARG A 380 14.99 33.25 21.30
CA ARG A 380 14.85 34.42 20.41
C ARG A 380 14.35 35.65 21.19
N VAL A 381 13.35 35.50 22.05
CA VAL A 381 12.87 36.60 22.91
C VAL A 381 14.00 37.10 23.80
N ARG A 382 14.74 36.19 24.44
CA ARG A 382 15.86 36.54 25.30
C ARG A 382 16.95 37.33 24.54
N ILE A 383 17.32 36.92 23.33
CA ILE A 383 18.30 37.65 22.50
C ILE A 383 17.81 39.07 22.18
N LEU A 384 16.52 39.24 21.88
CA LEU A 384 15.93 40.54 21.59
C LEU A 384 15.96 41.46 22.84
N GLU A 385 15.64 40.92 24.00
CA GLU A 385 15.69 41.65 25.28
C GLU A 385 17.13 42.02 25.68
N GLU A 386 18.07 41.08 25.58
CA GLU A 386 19.49 41.33 25.82
C GLU A 386 20.02 42.42 24.87
N GLY A 387 19.67 42.36 23.59
CA GLY A 387 20.01 43.41 22.62
C GLY A 387 19.46 44.79 23.01
N LYS A 388 18.23 44.85 23.50
CA LYS A 388 17.60 46.10 23.98
C LYS A 388 18.33 46.66 25.21
N THR A 389 18.64 45.82 26.20
CA THR A 389 19.37 46.26 27.40
C THR A 389 20.77 46.78 27.06
N GLN A 390 21.47 46.14 26.12
CA GLN A 390 22.77 46.60 25.63
C GLN A 390 22.67 47.97 24.94
N ARG A 391 21.67 48.17 24.09
CA ARG A 391 21.41 49.48 23.45
C ARG A 391 21.06 50.56 24.48
N ALA A 392 20.24 50.25 25.48
CA ALA A 392 19.94 51.18 26.56
C ALA A 392 21.21 51.58 27.35
N ALA A 393 22.10 50.63 27.63
CA ALA A 393 23.39 50.91 28.26
C ALA A 393 24.31 51.75 27.36
N TYR A 394 24.32 51.51 26.05
CA TYR A 394 25.06 52.31 25.07
C TYR A 394 24.57 53.76 25.04
N ARG A 395 23.25 53.97 25.01
CA ARG A 395 22.63 55.31 25.10
C ARG A 395 23.08 56.07 26.35
N LEU A 396 23.03 55.43 27.51
CA LEU A 396 23.39 56.05 28.79
C LEU A 396 24.89 56.32 28.93
N LYS A 397 25.76 55.44 28.40
CA LYS A 397 27.21 55.53 28.59
C LYS A 397 27.93 56.35 27.52
N GLN A 398 27.44 56.37 26.28
CA GLN A 398 28.13 57.04 25.16
C GLN A 398 27.36 58.24 24.62
N ILE A 399 26.08 58.06 24.27
CA ILE A 399 25.30 59.11 23.61
C ILE A 399 24.94 60.22 24.59
N ALA A 400 24.36 59.91 25.75
CA ALA A 400 23.88 60.91 26.70
C ALA A 400 24.98 61.85 27.22
N PRO A 401 26.18 61.37 27.61
CA PRO A 401 27.28 62.26 28.03
C PRO A 401 27.80 63.14 26.89
N THR A 402 27.93 62.60 25.68
CA THR A 402 28.41 63.34 24.51
C THR A 402 27.40 64.41 24.09
N GLN A 403 26.11 64.06 24.07
CA GLN A 403 25.03 65.00 23.81
C GLN A 403 24.98 66.10 24.88
N LYS A 404 25.16 65.75 26.16
CA LYS A 404 25.22 66.72 27.26
C LYS A 404 26.42 67.67 27.12
N PHE A 405 27.59 67.13 26.76
CA PHE A 405 28.80 67.92 26.49
C PHE A 405 28.54 68.96 25.40
N PHE A 406 28.03 68.55 24.24
CA PHE A 406 27.75 69.50 23.15
C PHE A 406 26.56 70.43 23.47
N LYS A 407 25.52 70.01 24.22
CA LYS A 407 24.41 70.91 24.58
C LYS A 407 24.80 71.99 25.58
N GLU A 408 25.51 71.62 26.65
CA GLU A 408 25.73 72.49 27.82
C GLU A 408 27.02 73.31 27.74
N LYS A 409 28.06 72.84 27.04
CA LYS A 409 29.35 73.54 26.99
C LYS A 409 29.36 74.71 26.01
N THR A 410 30.08 75.75 26.39
CA THR A 410 30.33 76.92 25.55
C THR A 410 31.33 76.59 24.43
N LEU A 411 31.32 77.37 23.33
CA LEU A 411 32.21 77.13 22.19
C LEU A 411 33.70 77.17 22.59
N ALA A 412 34.08 78.03 23.56
CA ALA A 412 35.44 78.11 24.08
C ALA A 412 35.88 76.85 24.85
N GLU A 413 34.98 76.25 25.64
CA GLU A 413 35.26 75.01 26.35
C GLU A 413 35.38 73.82 25.38
N ILE A 414 34.50 73.76 24.37
CA ILE A 414 34.54 72.76 23.30
C ILE A 414 35.87 72.87 22.53
N GLU A 415 36.28 74.09 22.18
CA GLU A 415 37.56 74.36 21.54
C GLU A 415 38.74 73.81 22.35
N THR A 416 38.75 74.06 23.66
CA THR A 416 39.86 73.67 24.54
C THR A 416 40.07 72.15 24.57
N VAL A 417 38.97 71.40 24.50
CA VAL A 417 39.01 69.93 24.46
C VAL A 417 39.42 69.43 23.07
N LEU A 418 38.83 69.99 22.01
CA LEU A 418 39.08 69.56 20.64
C LEU A 418 40.45 69.98 20.10
N ALA A 419 41.00 71.11 20.54
CA ALA A 419 42.32 71.57 20.11
C ALA A 419 43.46 70.59 20.47
N ARG A 420 43.21 69.67 21.42
CA ARG A 420 44.12 68.57 21.76
C ARG A 420 44.01 67.38 20.80
N GLN A 421 42.94 67.29 20.03
CA GLN A 421 42.58 66.13 19.20
C GLN A 421 42.61 66.43 17.70
N ILE A 422 42.29 67.67 17.30
CA ILE A 422 42.19 68.09 15.91
C ILE A 422 42.89 69.44 15.68
N ARG A 423 43.40 69.63 14.45
CA ARG A 423 44.09 70.87 14.05
C ARG A 423 43.06 71.96 13.74
N MET A 424 43.06 73.02 14.54
CA MET A 424 42.11 74.13 14.41
C MET A 424 42.51 75.13 13.30
N PRO A 425 41.55 75.80 12.66
CA PRO A 425 41.81 76.95 11.79
C PRO A 425 42.56 78.07 12.54
N ARG A 426 43.46 78.77 11.82
CA ARG A 426 44.29 79.85 12.39
C ARG A 426 43.56 81.20 12.42
N ASP A 427 42.64 81.44 11.49
CA ASP A 427 41.83 82.66 11.46
C ASP A 427 40.72 82.57 12.53
N PRO A 428 40.60 83.58 13.43
CA PRO A 428 39.54 83.64 14.43
C PRO A 428 38.11 83.53 13.88
N ARG A 429 37.84 84.06 12.67
CA ARG A 429 36.49 84.01 12.07
C ARG A 429 36.15 82.62 11.56
N GLU A 430 37.03 82.03 10.75
CA GLU A 430 36.87 80.67 10.22
C GLU A 430 36.78 79.63 11.36
N LYS A 431 37.54 79.84 12.44
CA LYS A 431 37.50 78.98 13.62
C LYS A 431 36.15 79.01 14.34
N LEU A 432 35.54 80.19 14.46
CA LEU A 432 34.23 80.33 15.09
C LEU A 432 33.13 79.65 14.26
N GLU A 433 33.16 79.83 12.94
CA GLU A 433 32.25 79.16 12.00
C GLU A 433 32.41 77.64 12.08
N PHE A 434 33.65 77.14 12.02
CA PHE A 434 33.96 75.72 12.12
C PHE A 434 33.42 75.09 13.42
N LEU A 435 33.64 75.72 14.58
CA LEU A 435 33.15 75.20 15.86
C LEU A 435 31.61 75.21 15.95
N THR A 436 30.97 76.19 15.32
CA THR A 436 29.49 76.31 15.29
C THR A 436 28.89 75.22 14.42
N GLU A 437 29.45 75.00 13.23
CA GLU A 437 29.03 73.94 12.31
C GLU A 437 29.29 72.56 12.88
N LEU A 438 30.48 72.32 13.46
CA LEU A 438 30.80 71.07 14.13
C LEU A 438 29.82 70.77 15.27
N LYS A 439 29.52 71.76 16.12
CA LYS A 439 28.57 71.61 17.23
C LYS A 439 27.17 71.23 16.72
N ALA A 440 26.70 71.89 15.66
CA ALA A 440 25.40 71.58 15.05
C ALA A 440 25.39 70.18 14.43
N SER A 441 26.40 69.85 13.63
CA SER A 441 26.56 68.54 12.98
C SER A 441 26.63 67.39 13.98
N GLN A 442 27.38 67.54 15.08
CA GLN A 442 27.46 66.51 16.13
C GLN A 442 26.13 66.31 16.85
N LEU A 443 25.38 67.38 17.13
CA LEU A 443 24.07 67.26 17.76
C LEU A 443 23.04 66.62 16.83
N GLU A 444 23.09 66.93 15.53
CA GLU A 444 22.25 66.32 14.51
C GLU A 444 22.56 64.82 14.36
N ALA A 445 23.84 64.44 14.24
CA ALA A 445 24.27 63.05 14.16
C ALA A 445 23.82 62.23 15.38
N LEU A 446 23.93 62.78 16.59
CA LEU A 446 23.46 62.12 17.81
C LEU A 446 21.93 61.98 17.86
N ASP A 447 21.18 62.94 17.31
CA ASP A 447 19.70 62.87 17.25
C ASP A 447 19.24 61.83 16.22
N GLU A 448 19.90 61.76 15.07
CA GLU A 448 19.68 60.69 14.08
C GLU A 448 19.99 59.31 14.64
N GLU A 449 21.11 59.16 15.35
CA GLU A 449 21.48 57.89 15.99
C GLU A 449 20.45 57.47 17.05
N LEU A 450 19.95 58.41 17.87
CA LEU A 450 18.87 58.13 18.82
C LEU A 450 17.58 57.67 18.12
N LYS A 451 17.18 58.31 17.01
CA LYS A 451 16.02 57.90 16.21
C LYS A 451 16.19 56.49 15.64
N LEU A 452 17.38 56.17 15.12
CA LEU A 452 17.67 54.82 14.61
C LEU A 452 17.58 53.77 15.72
N LEU A 453 18.14 54.05 16.89
CA LEU A 453 18.05 53.15 18.04
C LEU A 453 16.60 52.96 18.50
N ASP A 454 15.77 54.00 18.50
CA ASP A 454 14.34 53.92 18.84
C ASP A 454 13.57 53.07 17.82
N GLN A 455 13.85 53.23 16.53
CA GLN A 455 13.24 52.39 15.49
C GLN A 455 13.63 50.91 15.67
N VAL A 456 14.90 50.63 15.96
CA VAL A 456 15.37 49.25 16.22
C VAL A 456 14.73 48.65 17.47
N ASP A 457 14.54 49.45 18.53
CA ASP A 457 13.87 49.00 19.76
C ASP A 457 12.37 48.72 19.52
N GLN A 458 11.67 49.59 18.78
CA GLN A 458 10.28 49.35 18.38
C GLN A 458 10.14 48.06 17.54
N GLN A 459 11.02 47.86 16.56
CA GLN A 459 11.04 46.62 15.77
C GLN A 459 11.34 45.38 16.64
N SER A 460 12.23 45.53 17.63
CA SER A 460 12.56 44.44 18.55
C SER A 460 11.38 44.09 19.46
N GLU A 461 10.66 45.10 19.98
CA GLU A 461 9.44 44.91 20.79
C GLU A 461 8.33 44.23 20.00
N GLU A 462 8.07 44.67 18.77
CA GLU A 462 7.05 44.08 17.91
C GLU A 462 7.39 42.61 17.60
N ARG A 463 8.66 42.32 17.26
CA ARG A 463 9.12 40.93 17.06
C ARG A 463 9.01 40.08 18.33
N ALA A 464 9.35 40.63 19.49
CA ALA A 464 9.22 39.94 20.77
C ALA A 464 7.75 39.64 21.09
N ARG A 465 6.84 40.59 20.86
CA ARG A 465 5.39 40.41 21.03
C ARG A 465 4.83 39.33 20.11
N GLN A 466 5.22 39.33 18.83
CA GLN A 466 4.83 38.30 17.87
C GLN A 466 5.33 36.91 18.30
N THR A 467 6.59 36.83 18.75
CA THR A 467 7.20 35.58 19.23
C THR A 467 6.51 35.07 20.50
N GLN A 468 6.14 35.95 21.44
CA GLN A 468 5.39 35.59 22.64
C GLN A 468 3.97 35.12 22.33
N ALA A 469 3.29 35.74 21.34
CA ALA A 469 2.00 35.27 20.88
C ALA A 469 2.07 33.86 20.26
N GLU A 470 3.15 33.57 19.51
CA GLU A 470 3.41 32.23 18.98
C GLU A 470 3.62 31.21 20.11
N ILE A 471 4.41 31.52 21.14
CA ILE A 471 4.62 30.65 22.31
C ILE A 471 3.29 30.35 23.01
N ALA A 472 2.44 31.37 23.22
CA ALA A 472 1.15 31.20 23.86
C ALA A 472 0.21 30.27 23.06
N GLY A 473 0.32 30.26 21.73
CA GLY A 473 -0.46 29.38 20.86
C GLY A 473 -0.08 27.89 20.93
N LEU A 474 1.10 27.55 21.48
CA LEU A 474 1.62 26.17 21.52
C LEU A 474 1.24 25.38 22.78
N GLY A 475 0.47 25.97 23.72
CA GLY A 475 0.03 25.29 24.94
C GLY A 475 1.17 24.99 25.92
N PRO A 476 1.87 26.00 26.44
CA PRO A 476 3.10 25.82 27.22
C PRO A 476 2.92 25.05 28.54
N GLU A 477 1.72 25.06 29.14
CA GLU A 477 1.48 24.43 30.45
C GLU A 477 1.57 22.89 30.40
N SER A 478 1.01 22.25 29.36
CA SER A 478 1.13 20.80 29.17
C SER A 478 2.57 20.37 28.84
N LEU A 479 3.32 21.25 28.17
CA LEU A 479 4.72 20.98 27.80
C LEU A 479 5.68 21.28 28.96
N ALA A 480 5.30 22.14 29.91
CA ALA A 480 6.10 22.44 31.10
C ALA A 480 6.30 21.22 32.00
N GLU A 481 5.32 20.31 32.06
CA GLU A 481 5.42 19.07 32.82
C GLU A 481 6.48 18.12 32.23
N LEU A 482 6.49 17.95 30.90
CA LEU A 482 7.49 17.18 30.15
C LEU A 482 8.90 17.78 30.25
N ARG A 483 9.02 19.11 30.35
CA ARG A 483 10.30 19.82 30.50
C ARG A 483 10.94 19.66 31.88
N ARG A 484 10.17 19.31 32.92
CA ARG A 484 10.72 19.06 34.27
C ARG A 484 11.46 17.72 34.37
N ASN A 485 11.22 16.79 33.44
CA ASN A 485 11.91 15.52 33.43
C ASN A 485 13.31 15.67 32.80
N THR A 486 14.34 15.71 33.64
CA THR A 486 15.75 15.83 33.23
C THR A 486 16.41 14.48 32.97
N ASP A 487 15.76 13.37 33.31
CA ASP A 487 16.26 12.04 33.01
C ASP A 487 16.03 11.71 31.53
N VAL A 488 17.11 11.72 30.75
CA VAL A 488 17.10 11.49 29.30
C VAL A 488 16.54 10.11 28.96
N GLN A 489 16.94 9.07 29.71
CA GLN A 489 16.49 7.70 29.46
C GLN A 489 15.01 7.57 29.79
N GLY A 490 14.61 7.91 31.01
CA GLY A 490 13.21 7.79 31.46
C GLY A 490 12.25 8.63 30.62
N LYS A 491 12.66 9.82 30.18
CA LYS A 491 11.84 10.65 29.29
C LYS A 491 11.69 10.03 27.90
N MET A 492 12.74 9.46 27.32
CA MET A 492 12.64 8.76 26.03
C MET A 492 11.75 7.54 26.13
N GLU A 493 11.90 6.72 27.18
CA GLU A 493 11.05 5.56 27.43
C GLU A 493 9.58 5.95 27.60
N GLN A 494 9.29 7.04 28.33
CA GLN A 494 7.94 7.57 28.48
C GLN A 494 7.32 7.95 27.13
N LEU A 495 8.05 8.69 26.29
CA LEU A 495 7.56 9.12 24.97
C LEU A 495 7.41 7.95 23.98
N LEU A 496 8.32 6.97 24.05
CA LEU A 496 8.25 5.75 23.23
C LEU A 496 7.20 4.75 23.75
N GLY A 497 6.77 4.86 25.01
CA GLY A 497 5.77 3.97 25.62
C GLY A 497 4.48 3.87 24.82
N ASP A 498 4.04 4.99 24.24
CA ASP A 498 2.83 5.08 23.42
C ASP A 498 3.05 4.74 21.94
N CYS A 499 4.31 4.63 21.50
CA CYS A 499 4.66 4.40 20.09
C CYS A 499 4.69 2.91 19.76
N ASP A 500 4.30 2.56 18.54
CA ASP A 500 4.23 1.19 18.01
C ASP A 500 5.43 0.86 17.10
N LEU A 501 6.13 1.87 16.57
CA LEU A 501 7.34 1.76 15.76
C LEU A 501 8.29 2.91 16.06
N LEU A 502 9.59 2.64 16.09
CA LEU A 502 10.65 3.64 16.12
C LEU A 502 11.43 3.63 14.80
N ILE A 503 11.58 4.79 14.17
CA ILE A 503 12.47 5.02 13.02
C ILE A 503 13.67 5.84 13.49
N LEU A 504 14.87 5.32 13.24
CA LEU A 504 16.15 5.99 13.53
C LEU A 504 16.86 6.36 12.22
N PRO A 505 16.58 7.54 11.65
CA PRO A 505 17.22 8.03 10.43
C PRO A 505 18.58 8.67 10.71
N ARG A 506 19.62 8.24 9.99
CA ARG A 506 20.98 8.79 10.02
C ARG A 506 21.50 9.09 8.61
N PRO A 507 20.99 10.15 7.96
CA PRO A 507 21.49 10.58 6.67
C PRO A 507 22.93 11.06 6.81
N SER A 508 23.87 10.45 6.07
CA SER A 508 25.27 10.88 6.07
C SER A 508 25.71 11.35 4.68
N LEU A 509 25.94 10.43 3.75
CA LEU A 509 26.38 10.75 2.38
C LEU A 509 25.19 10.97 1.45
N TYR A 510 24.98 12.23 1.04
CA TYR A 510 24.03 12.59 0.00
C TYR A 510 24.63 12.31 -1.37
N ASP A 511 25.78 12.93 -1.65
CA ASP A 511 26.49 12.79 -2.92
C ASP A 511 27.99 12.91 -2.72
N VAL A 512 28.75 11.96 -3.26
CA VAL A 512 30.23 12.01 -3.26
C VAL A 512 30.77 12.59 -4.56
N VAL A 513 29.94 12.71 -5.60
CA VAL A 513 30.31 13.24 -6.92
C VAL A 513 30.16 14.76 -6.98
N SER A 514 29.23 15.37 -6.25
CA SER A 514 29.11 16.84 -6.14
C SER A 514 30.05 17.44 -5.06
N GLU A 515 30.37 18.73 -5.18
CA GLU A 515 30.92 19.56 -4.08
C GLU A 515 29.85 20.04 -3.11
N ASP A 516 28.58 19.72 -3.36
CA ASP A 516 27.49 20.11 -2.48
C ASP A 516 27.79 19.76 -1.01
N ASP A 517 27.73 20.78 -0.15
CA ASP A 517 27.83 20.70 1.31
C ASP A 517 26.61 20.00 1.96
N ARG A 518 25.88 19.17 1.20
CA ARG A 518 24.72 18.44 1.70
C ARG A 518 25.07 17.19 2.49
N ASN A 519 26.31 16.72 2.40
CA ASN A 519 26.77 15.60 3.22
C ASN A 519 26.78 15.98 4.70
N LEU A 520 26.18 15.12 5.53
CA LEU A 520 26.17 15.25 6.97
C LEU A 520 27.20 14.27 7.56
N PRO A 521 28.05 14.70 8.50
CA PRO A 521 29.03 13.80 9.08
C PRO A 521 28.35 12.74 9.95
N ALA A 522 28.82 11.50 9.90
CA ALA A 522 28.16 10.39 10.60
C ALA A 522 28.09 10.62 12.13
N TRP A 523 29.14 11.24 12.70
CA TRP A 523 29.19 11.58 14.14
C TRP A 523 28.11 12.58 14.58
N LEU A 524 27.50 13.34 13.67
CA LEU A 524 26.40 14.26 13.99
C LEU A 524 25.19 13.51 14.56
N HIS A 525 25.01 12.27 14.13
CA HIS A 525 23.88 11.41 14.49
C HIS A 525 24.13 10.56 15.75
N SER A 526 25.25 10.79 16.44
CA SER A 526 25.65 9.99 17.61
C SER A 526 24.61 10.06 18.73
N LEU A 527 24.22 8.92 19.29
CA LEU A 527 23.39 8.86 20.48
C LEU A 527 24.23 8.86 21.77
N ASP A 528 23.65 9.36 22.83
CA ASP A 528 24.20 9.19 24.17
C ASP A 528 23.79 7.82 24.75
N PRO A 529 24.58 7.21 25.66
CA PRO A 529 24.31 5.86 26.18
C PRO A 529 22.89 5.69 26.76
N ALA A 530 22.39 6.70 27.46
CA ALA A 530 21.03 6.75 28.01
C ALA A 530 19.94 6.63 26.92
N GLN A 531 20.16 7.24 25.76
CA GLN A 531 19.25 7.16 24.61
C GLN A 531 19.33 5.78 23.94
N LEU A 532 20.54 5.23 23.80
CA LEU A 532 20.74 3.87 23.28
C LEU A 532 20.07 2.82 24.17
N ASP A 533 20.16 2.96 25.49
CA ASP A 533 19.49 2.07 26.43
C ASP A 533 17.96 2.18 26.35
N ALA A 534 17.41 3.37 26.11
CA ALA A 534 15.98 3.54 25.84
C ALA A 534 15.54 2.84 24.54
N VAL A 535 16.36 2.89 23.47
CA VAL A 535 16.10 2.12 22.23
C VAL A 535 16.13 0.61 22.51
N ARG A 536 17.11 0.14 23.28
CA ARG A 536 17.18 -1.27 23.70
C ARG A 536 15.94 -1.68 24.50
N ASN A 537 15.50 -0.86 25.44
CA ASN A 537 14.31 -1.12 26.27
C ASN A 537 13.02 -1.11 25.44
N PHE A 538 12.93 -0.25 24.42
CA PHE A 538 11.82 -0.28 23.46
C PHE A 538 11.77 -1.61 22.72
N MET A 539 12.90 -2.13 22.22
CA MET A 539 12.96 -3.46 21.61
C MET A 539 12.61 -4.56 22.61
N LYS A 540 13.13 -4.51 23.84
CA LYS A 540 12.79 -5.46 24.93
C LYS A 540 11.29 -5.53 25.22
N SER A 541 10.53 -4.46 24.95
CA SER A 541 9.07 -4.46 25.06
C SER A 541 8.35 -5.21 23.92
N GLY A 542 9.11 -5.77 22.96
CA GLY A 542 8.60 -6.47 21.79
C GLY A 542 8.30 -5.55 20.60
N LYS A 543 8.72 -4.28 20.66
CA LYS A 543 8.38 -3.28 19.64
C LYS A 543 9.48 -3.15 18.58
N PRO A 544 9.09 -2.97 17.30
CA PRO A 544 10.00 -2.98 16.16
C PRO A 544 10.77 -1.68 15.97
N VAL A 545 11.95 -1.76 15.36
CA VAL A 545 12.77 -0.58 15.02
C VAL A 545 13.25 -0.65 13.57
N LEU A 546 13.10 0.48 12.84
CA LEU A 546 13.69 0.71 11.53
C LEU A 546 14.97 1.54 11.69
N PHE A 547 16.10 0.93 11.32
CA PHE A 547 17.40 1.58 11.27
C PHE A 547 17.74 1.98 9.84
N ALA A 548 17.71 3.28 9.55
CA ALA A 548 18.19 3.80 8.28
C ALA A 548 19.53 4.47 8.55
N ILE A 549 20.64 3.78 8.25
CA ILE A 549 21.98 4.16 8.69
C ILE A 549 22.89 4.32 7.48
N GLY A 550 23.25 5.57 7.17
CA GLY A 550 24.18 5.87 6.08
C GLY A 550 25.63 5.41 6.35
N PRO A 551 26.49 5.51 5.33
CA PRO A 551 27.92 5.21 5.45
C PRO A 551 28.63 6.08 6.49
N THR A 552 29.72 5.54 7.06
CA THR A 552 30.61 6.24 8.01
C THR A 552 31.90 6.74 7.36
N SER A 553 31.94 6.78 6.02
CA SER A 553 33.06 7.33 5.27
C SER A 553 33.03 8.86 5.38
N ASP A 554 34.04 9.44 6.03
CA ASP A 554 34.23 10.88 6.10
C ASP A 554 35.17 11.38 4.99
N ARG A 555 35.01 12.65 4.59
CA ARG A 555 35.93 13.25 3.61
C ARG A 555 37.35 13.32 4.19
N PRO A 556 38.41 13.24 3.37
CA PRO A 556 39.80 13.32 3.86
C PRO A 556 40.13 14.61 4.63
N ASP A 557 39.42 15.70 4.32
CA ASP A 557 39.53 17.02 4.97
C ASP A 557 38.61 17.17 6.18
N ALA A 558 37.81 16.16 6.52
CA ALA A 558 36.98 16.17 7.72
C ALA A 558 37.87 16.27 8.96
N GLY A 559 37.64 17.30 9.77
CA GLY A 559 38.31 17.48 11.05
C GLY A 559 37.95 16.41 12.07
N ALA A 560 38.63 16.41 13.22
CA ALA A 560 38.31 15.54 14.33
C ALA A 560 36.85 15.74 14.81
N THR A 561 36.23 14.68 15.32
CA THR A 561 34.88 14.74 15.91
C THR A 561 34.81 15.86 16.95
N PRO A 562 33.87 16.82 16.84
CA PRO A 562 33.77 17.93 17.78
C PRO A 562 33.40 17.47 19.20
N PRO A 563 33.80 18.22 20.25
CA PRO A 563 33.39 17.94 21.63
C PRO A 563 31.86 17.89 21.77
N GLY A 564 31.33 16.88 22.47
CA GLY A 564 29.88 16.65 22.63
C GLY A 564 29.26 15.66 21.63
N PHE A 565 30.07 15.15 20.70
CA PHE A 565 29.71 14.05 19.79
C PHE A 565 30.62 12.84 19.96
N ASN A 566 30.12 11.68 19.58
CA ASN A 566 30.87 10.42 19.61
C ASN A 566 30.97 9.83 18.20
N ALA A 567 32.17 9.40 17.78
CA ALA A 567 32.34 8.72 16.49
C ALA A 567 31.73 7.29 16.49
N ASP A 568 31.72 6.63 17.64
CA ASP A 568 31.07 5.33 17.87
C ASP A 568 30.12 5.48 19.05
N ASP A 569 28.82 5.41 18.77
CA ASP A 569 27.76 5.58 19.75
C ASP A 569 27.12 4.25 20.19
N GLY A 570 27.65 3.11 19.73
CA GLY A 570 27.18 1.79 20.10
C GLY A 570 25.95 1.28 19.33
N VAL A 571 25.36 2.04 18.39
CA VAL A 571 24.25 1.52 17.56
C VAL A 571 24.70 0.36 16.67
N GLU A 572 25.87 0.47 16.03
CA GLU A 572 26.41 -0.64 15.23
C GLU A 572 26.72 -1.88 16.10
N LYS A 573 27.10 -1.70 17.37
CA LYS A 573 27.29 -2.80 18.33
C LYS A 573 25.97 -3.47 18.70
N LEU A 574 24.92 -2.67 18.92
CA LEU A 574 23.56 -3.17 19.17
C LEU A 574 23.06 -3.99 17.98
N LEU A 575 23.24 -3.48 16.76
CA LEU A 575 22.89 -4.18 15.52
C LEU A 575 23.71 -5.47 15.33
N GLY A 576 25.00 -5.44 15.65
CA GLY A 576 25.87 -6.62 15.64
C GLY A 576 25.40 -7.73 16.59
N GLN A 577 24.84 -7.37 17.75
CA GLN A 577 24.26 -8.34 18.68
C GLN A 577 22.97 -8.99 18.15
N LEU A 578 22.26 -8.32 17.24
CA LEU A 578 21.07 -8.83 16.54
C LEU A 578 21.40 -9.61 15.26
N GLY A 579 22.68 -9.73 14.90
CA GLY A 579 23.13 -10.44 13.69
C GLY A 579 23.39 -9.55 12.47
N TYR A 580 23.15 -8.24 12.56
CA TYR A 580 23.43 -7.29 11.47
C TYR A 580 24.88 -6.83 11.48
N LYS A 581 25.58 -7.02 10.36
CA LYS A 581 26.95 -6.54 10.15
C LYS A 581 26.96 -5.44 9.10
N LEU A 582 27.20 -4.21 9.53
CA LEU A 582 27.28 -3.05 8.67
C LEU A 582 28.73 -2.76 8.32
N ASN A 583 29.10 -2.85 7.05
CA ASN A 583 30.47 -2.54 6.62
C ASN A 583 30.68 -1.02 6.53
N ARG A 584 31.89 -0.51 6.83
CA ARG A 584 32.23 0.93 6.75
C ARG A 584 32.36 1.44 5.31
N GLN A 585 32.59 0.55 4.36
CA GLN A 585 32.73 0.89 2.95
C GLN A 585 31.42 1.40 2.34
N THR A 586 31.54 2.31 1.38
CA THR A 586 30.42 2.87 0.63
C THR A 586 30.31 2.15 -0.72
N VAL A 587 29.09 1.78 -1.15
CA VAL A 587 28.85 1.21 -2.47
C VAL A 587 28.77 2.33 -3.49
N LEU A 588 29.63 2.27 -4.51
CA LEU A 588 29.64 3.14 -5.68
C LEU A 588 29.20 2.38 -6.93
N PHE A 589 28.75 3.09 -7.95
CA PHE A 589 28.22 2.51 -9.18
C PHE A 589 29.10 2.79 -10.39
N ASP A 590 29.15 1.82 -11.32
CA ASP A 590 29.99 1.91 -12.53
C ASP A 590 29.58 3.11 -13.41
N SER A 591 28.31 3.52 -13.34
CA SER A 591 27.81 4.73 -14.00
C SER A 591 28.46 6.02 -13.50
N GLU A 592 28.95 6.04 -12.25
CA GLU A 592 29.52 7.23 -11.60
C GLU A 592 31.02 7.41 -11.92
N GLU A 593 31.69 6.39 -12.46
CA GLU A 593 33.13 6.44 -12.80
C GLU A 593 33.46 7.57 -13.79
N VAL A 594 32.58 7.79 -14.77
CA VAL A 594 32.69 8.90 -15.73
C VAL A 594 32.57 10.24 -15.01
N ALA A 595 31.60 10.36 -14.08
CA ALA A 595 31.36 11.58 -13.34
C ALA A 595 32.53 11.96 -12.42
N PHE A 596 33.14 10.98 -11.76
CA PHE A 596 34.37 11.20 -10.99
C PHE A 596 35.52 11.69 -11.88
N SER A 597 35.65 11.14 -13.09
CA SER A 597 36.71 11.50 -14.05
C SER A 597 36.52 12.91 -14.62
N GLU A 598 35.30 13.28 -14.99
CA GLU A 598 34.96 14.63 -15.46
C GLU A 598 35.25 15.69 -14.39
N ARG A 599 34.92 15.40 -13.13
CA ARG A 599 35.20 16.30 -12.00
C ARG A 599 36.70 16.49 -11.78
N GLN A 600 37.50 15.42 -11.85
CA GLN A 600 38.96 15.53 -11.72
C GLN A 600 39.56 16.39 -12.84
N SER A 601 38.96 16.42 -14.03
CA SER A 601 39.40 17.25 -15.15
C SER A 601 39.05 18.75 -15.02
N GLY A 602 38.39 19.16 -13.93
CA GLY A 602 38.05 20.57 -13.66
C GLY A 602 36.84 21.08 -14.44
N GLY A 603 35.95 20.20 -14.91
CA GLY A 603 34.74 20.58 -15.61
C GLY A 603 33.77 21.33 -14.69
N LEU A 604 33.46 22.60 -15.02
CA LEU A 604 32.49 23.46 -14.28
C LEU A 604 31.05 22.91 -14.25
N THR A 605 30.75 21.87 -15.03
CA THR A 605 29.40 21.27 -15.20
C THR A 605 29.39 19.74 -15.08
N GLY A 606 30.56 19.11 -14.89
CA GLY A 606 30.70 17.65 -14.96
C GLY A 606 30.20 16.94 -13.70
N GLY A 607 29.35 15.93 -13.87
CA GLY A 607 29.04 14.93 -12.85
C GLY A 607 27.78 15.13 -11.97
N THR A 608 26.96 16.17 -12.18
CA THR A 608 25.78 16.42 -11.30
C THR A 608 24.52 15.61 -11.63
N GLU A 609 24.51 14.86 -12.74
CA GLU A 609 23.27 14.26 -13.28
C GLU A 609 23.35 12.73 -13.50
N VAL A 610 24.37 12.05 -12.95
CA VAL A 610 24.43 10.58 -13.05
C VAL A 610 23.48 9.97 -12.04
N GLU A 611 22.41 9.35 -12.51
CA GLU A 611 21.49 8.61 -11.65
C GLU A 611 22.01 7.18 -11.37
N PRO A 612 21.95 6.70 -10.12
CA PRO A 612 22.35 5.35 -9.80
C PRO A 612 21.37 4.34 -10.40
N PRO A 613 21.84 3.13 -10.76
CA PRO A 613 20.99 2.05 -11.24
C PRO A 613 19.98 1.60 -10.17
N PRO A 614 18.85 1.01 -10.58
CA PRO A 614 17.84 0.50 -9.66
C PRO A 614 18.38 -0.66 -8.82
N VAL A 615 17.82 -0.81 -7.61
CA VAL A 615 18.14 -1.95 -6.74
C VAL A 615 17.60 -3.25 -7.34
N LEU A 616 18.24 -4.35 -7.01
CA LEU A 616 17.79 -5.68 -7.42
C LEU A 616 16.77 -6.20 -6.41
N LEU A 617 15.53 -6.34 -6.87
CA LEU A 617 14.48 -7.05 -6.15
C LEU A 617 14.49 -8.54 -6.50
N ASP A 618 14.68 -8.94 -7.76
CA ASP A 618 14.75 -10.36 -8.15
C ASP A 618 16.18 -10.91 -8.10
N PHE A 619 16.53 -11.51 -6.97
CA PHE A 619 17.82 -12.18 -6.77
C PHE A 619 17.69 -13.54 -6.09
N VAL A 620 18.69 -14.40 -6.36
CA VAL A 620 18.87 -15.69 -5.68
C VAL A 620 19.34 -15.44 -4.25
N PRO A 621 18.78 -16.12 -3.23
CA PRO A 621 19.24 -15.99 -1.84
C PRO A 621 20.76 -16.13 -1.72
N GLY A 622 21.39 -15.21 -0.98
CA GLY A 622 22.84 -15.19 -0.79
C GLY A 622 23.65 -14.61 -1.97
N ALA A 623 23.03 -14.11 -3.04
CA ALA A 623 23.74 -13.49 -4.17
C ALA A 623 24.64 -12.32 -3.72
N GLY A 624 24.19 -11.56 -2.73
CA GLY A 624 24.93 -10.45 -2.14
C GLY A 624 26.04 -10.86 -1.17
N GLN A 625 26.14 -12.13 -0.75
CA GLN A 625 27.10 -12.59 0.26
C GLN A 625 28.51 -12.81 -0.34
N PRO A 626 29.60 -12.64 0.45
CA PRO A 626 30.95 -13.02 0.04
C PRO A 626 31.02 -14.48 -0.42
N ARG A 627 31.88 -14.79 -1.40
CA ARG A 627 31.94 -16.11 -2.06
C ARG A 627 32.04 -17.27 -1.06
N ASP A 628 32.88 -17.12 -0.04
CA ASP A 628 33.15 -18.15 0.97
C ASP A 628 32.01 -18.33 1.99
N LYS A 629 31.08 -17.36 2.04
CA LYS A 629 29.91 -17.33 2.94
C LYS A 629 28.60 -17.57 2.20
N ARG A 630 28.64 -17.79 0.88
CA ARG A 630 27.46 -18.18 0.11
C ARG A 630 27.03 -19.57 0.56
N VAL A 631 25.96 -19.61 1.36
CA VAL A 631 25.32 -20.87 1.72
C VAL A 631 24.84 -21.53 0.43
N ALA A 632 25.31 -22.76 0.15
CA ALA A 632 24.72 -23.60 -0.88
C ALA A 632 23.26 -23.77 -0.51
N ALA A 633 22.35 -23.30 -1.38
CA ALA A 633 20.93 -23.40 -1.14
C ALA A 633 20.62 -24.86 -0.73
N GLY A 634 20.01 -25.04 0.45
CA GLY A 634 19.72 -26.36 1.00
C GLY A 634 18.86 -27.21 0.04
N PRO A 635 18.54 -28.47 0.36
CA PRO A 635 17.82 -29.37 -0.56
C PRO A 635 16.42 -28.87 -1.02
N THR A 636 15.86 -27.82 -0.39
CA THR A 636 14.65 -27.08 -0.83
C THR A 636 14.92 -25.70 -1.46
N GLY A 637 16.17 -25.23 -1.44
CA GLY A 637 16.71 -24.24 -2.38
C GLY A 637 16.27 -22.78 -2.27
N ARG A 638 15.29 -22.41 -1.43
CA ARG A 638 14.80 -21.02 -1.33
C ARG A 638 14.47 -20.65 0.11
N LEU A 639 15.15 -19.64 0.66
CA LEU A 639 14.51 -18.82 1.69
C LEU A 639 13.23 -18.23 1.07
N PRO A 640 12.07 -18.28 1.76
CA PRO A 640 10.85 -17.68 1.25
C PRO A 640 11.07 -16.19 1.01
N ARG A 641 10.49 -15.65 -0.07
CA ARG A 641 10.59 -14.23 -0.42
C ARG A 641 10.04 -13.40 0.73
N HIS A 642 10.75 -12.34 1.11
CA HIS A 642 10.25 -11.43 2.14
C HIS A 642 8.99 -10.71 1.62
N PRO A 643 7.90 -10.58 2.42
CA PRO A 643 6.65 -9.94 1.98
C PRO A 643 6.81 -8.51 1.44
N VAL A 644 7.61 -7.66 2.10
CA VAL A 644 7.97 -6.31 1.60
C VAL A 644 8.64 -6.36 0.22
N ARG A 645 9.59 -7.27 0.00
CA ARG A 645 10.25 -7.44 -1.30
C ARG A 645 9.24 -7.81 -2.39
N GLU A 646 8.36 -8.77 -2.11
CA GLU A 646 7.30 -9.18 -3.03
C GLU A 646 6.34 -8.01 -3.35
N SER A 647 5.95 -7.25 -2.33
CA SER A 647 5.09 -6.08 -2.49
C SER A 647 5.71 -4.98 -3.37
N LEU A 648 7.02 -4.77 -3.28
CA LEU A 648 7.79 -3.86 -4.13
C LEU A 648 7.89 -4.40 -5.56
N GLU A 649 8.19 -5.69 -5.75
CA GLU A 649 8.23 -6.31 -7.09
C GLU A 649 6.87 -6.17 -7.81
N LEU A 650 5.78 -6.38 -7.10
CA LEU A 650 4.43 -6.18 -7.63
C LEU A 650 4.14 -4.71 -7.97
N ALA A 651 4.78 -3.77 -7.28
CA ALA A 651 4.69 -2.36 -7.62
C ALA A 651 5.35 -2.04 -8.95
N GLU A 652 6.54 -2.58 -9.20
CA GLU A 652 7.22 -2.41 -10.48
C GLU A 652 6.40 -3.01 -11.64
N ARG A 653 5.66 -4.10 -11.40
CA ARG A 653 4.81 -4.75 -12.42
C ARG A 653 3.51 -4.01 -12.73
N ALA A 654 3.08 -3.12 -11.85
CA ALA A 654 1.89 -2.30 -12.07
C ALA A 654 2.07 -1.29 -13.22
N VAL A 655 3.30 -1.10 -13.70
CA VAL A 655 3.62 -0.20 -14.81
C VAL A 655 4.36 -0.95 -15.92
N SER A 656 4.12 -0.54 -17.18
CA SER A 656 4.81 -1.14 -18.34
C SER A 656 6.33 -0.90 -18.24
N SER A 657 7.13 -1.85 -18.71
CA SER A 657 8.61 -1.78 -18.65
C SER A 657 9.21 -0.52 -19.26
N LYS A 658 8.58 0.05 -20.30
CA LYS A 658 9.03 1.31 -20.95
C LYS A 658 8.75 2.57 -20.14
N GLN A 659 7.84 2.50 -19.17
CA GLN A 659 7.42 3.65 -18.36
C GLN A 659 7.84 3.52 -16.90
N ALA A 660 8.27 2.34 -16.44
CA ALA A 660 8.66 2.11 -15.04
C ALA A 660 9.79 3.04 -14.58
N ASP A 661 10.75 3.31 -15.48
CA ASP A 661 11.89 4.19 -15.21
C ASP A 661 11.48 5.67 -15.14
N VAL A 662 10.69 6.13 -16.12
CA VAL A 662 10.15 7.50 -16.20
C VAL A 662 9.20 7.82 -15.03
N ARG A 663 8.59 6.80 -14.43
CA ARG A 663 7.55 6.93 -13.40
C ARG A 663 8.07 6.79 -11.96
N GLY A 664 9.39 6.66 -11.76
CA GLY A 664 10.00 6.62 -10.43
C GLY A 664 9.54 5.45 -9.55
N LEU A 665 9.15 4.32 -10.16
CA LEU A 665 8.76 3.11 -9.43
C LEU A 665 9.92 2.16 -9.15
N GLN A 666 11.03 2.35 -9.86
CA GLN A 666 12.25 1.62 -9.57
C GLN A 666 12.96 2.27 -8.40
N LEU A 667 13.11 1.52 -7.31
CA LEU A 667 13.80 2.01 -6.13
C LEU A 667 15.30 2.21 -6.46
N ARG A 668 15.78 3.42 -6.25
CA ARG A 668 17.17 3.81 -6.45
C ARG A 668 17.72 4.38 -5.16
N ILE A 669 18.82 3.79 -4.69
CA ILE A 669 19.51 4.20 -3.45
C ILE A 669 20.94 4.57 -3.83
N ARG A 670 21.33 5.80 -3.53
CA ARG A 670 22.65 6.35 -3.86
C ARG A 670 23.59 6.16 -2.68
N HIS A 671 24.81 5.72 -2.94
CA HIS A 671 25.86 5.54 -1.91
C HIS A 671 25.46 4.73 -0.66
N PRO A 672 24.74 3.60 -0.75
CA PRO A 672 24.46 2.79 0.42
C PRO A 672 25.73 2.13 0.95
N ARG A 673 25.77 1.77 2.24
CA ARG A 673 26.76 0.83 2.79
C ARG A 673 26.23 -0.61 2.74
N PRO A 674 27.07 -1.64 2.57
CA PRO A 674 26.65 -3.02 2.67
C PRO A 674 26.15 -3.37 4.10
N VAL A 675 25.01 -4.04 4.17
CA VAL A 675 24.40 -4.57 5.39
C VAL A 675 24.24 -6.08 5.24
N PHE A 676 25.06 -6.85 5.95
CA PHE A 676 24.97 -8.30 5.96
C PHE A 676 24.17 -8.78 7.16
N PHE A 677 23.50 -9.91 7.02
CA PHE A 677 22.84 -10.60 8.12
C PHE A 677 23.47 -11.97 8.34
N GLU A 678 23.91 -12.22 9.55
CA GLU A 678 24.34 -13.53 10.01
C GLU A 678 23.40 -13.95 11.14
N ASP A 679 22.66 -15.04 10.96
CA ASP A 679 21.82 -15.61 12.02
C ASP A 679 22.72 -15.98 13.21
N PRO A 680 22.60 -15.29 14.36
CA PRO A 680 23.44 -15.59 15.51
C PRO A 680 23.13 -17.02 15.98
N GLU A 681 24.18 -17.80 16.28
CA GLU A 681 24.16 -19.26 16.53
C GLU A 681 22.87 -19.78 17.20
N GLY A 682 21.89 -20.22 16.39
CA GLY A 682 20.66 -20.87 16.85
C GLY A 682 19.42 -19.98 17.04
N ALA A 683 19.46 -18.70 16.65
CA ALA A 683 18.37 -17.74 16.87
C ALA A 683 17.12 -17.89 15.98
N LYS A 684 17.16 -18.79 14.97
CA LYS A 684 16.02 -19.11 14.10
C LYS A 684 15.37 -17.86 13.48
N ALA A 685 16.18 -16.86 13.12
CA ALA A 685 15.66 -15.65 12.51
C ALA A 685 14.83 -15.98 11.28
N ARG A 686 13.65 -15.35 11.15
CA ARG A 686 12.85 -15.45 9.93
C ARG A 686 13.23 -14.27 9.04
N TRP A 687 13.42 -14.55 7.75
CA TRP A 687 13.78 -13.58 6.70
C TRP A 687 15.26 -13.20 6.61
N GLY A 688 15.58 -12.18 5.80
CA GLY A 688 16.95 -11.83 5.40
C GLY A 688 16.98 -10.65 4.42
N ASP A 689 17.81 -10.73 3.38
CA ASP A 689 18.00 -9.67 2.39
C ASP A 689 16.67 -9.22 1.74
N LEU A 690 16.37 -7.92 1.81
CA LEU A 690 15.21 -7.30 1.15
C LEU A 690 15.52 -6.95 -0.30
N PHE A 691 16.64 -6.27 -0.53
CA PHE A 691 17.09 -5.82 -1.85
C PHE A 691 18.60 -5.63 -1.88
N LEU A 692 19.17 -5.82 -3.06
CA LEU A 692 20.61 -5.71 -3.30
C LEU A 692 20.94 -4.49 -4.17
N SER A 693 22.17 -4.01 -4.10
CA SER A 693 22.70 -3.09 -5.10
C SER A 693 22.79 -3.77 -6.48
N SER A 694 22.94 -2.96 -7.54
CA SER A 694 23.15 -3.49 -8.89
C SER A 694 24.46 -4.30 -9.00
N ALA A 695 24.54 -5.20 -9.99
CA ALA A 695 25.77 -5.95 -10.24
C ALA A 695 26.94 -5.05 -10.69
N GLY A 696 26.65 -3.92 -11.36
CA GLY A 696 27.61 -2.89 -11.75
C GLY A 696 27.92 -1.92 -10.62
N SER A 697 28.29 -2.44 -9.45
CA SER A 697 28.68 -1.67 -8.28
C SER A 697 29.93 -2.26 -7.62
N TRP A 698 30.61 -1.48 -6.78
CA TRP A 698 31.71 -1.95 -5.92
C TRP A 698 31.68 -1.24 -4.56
N ASN A 699 32.26 -1.86 -3.54
CA ASN A 699 32.47 -1.25 -2.23
C ASN A 699 33.83 -0.49 -2.20
N GLU A 700 33.81 0.74 -1.71
CA GLU A 700 34.95 1.66 -1.69
C GLU A 700 35.21 2.15 -0.26
N ASP A 701 36.48 2.15 0.14
CA ASP A 701 36.92 2.64 1.45
C ASP A 701 36.98 4.17 1.48
N MET A 702 37.41 4.76 0.36
CA MET A 702 37.55 6.21 0.17
C MET A 702 36.68 6.66 -1.00
N PRO A 703 35.38 6.96 -0.78
CA PRO A 703 34.43 7.20 -1.86
C PRO A 703 34.52 8.60 -2.49
N PHE A 704 35.47 9.43 -2.05
CA PHE A 704 35.63 10.81 -2.52
C PHE A 704 36.75 10.91 -3.55
N ALA A 705 36.53 11.70 -4.60
CA ALA A 705 37.62 12.12 -5.48
C ALA A 705 38.61 13.02 -4.70
N THR A 706 39.90 12.74 -4.85
CA THR A 706 40.98 13.51 -4.22
C THR A 706 42.05 13.85 -5.25
N ASP A 707 42.97 14.75 -4.91
CA ASP A 707 44.14 15.05 -5.75
C ASP A 707 44.97 13.80 -6.08
N LYS A 708 44.90 12.78 -5.21
CA LYS A 708 45.62 11.50 -5.36
C LYS A 708 44.96 10.55 -6.36
N GLY A 709 43.71 10.80 -6.74
CA GLY A 709 42.97 10.00 -7.70
C GLY A 709 41.47 9.93 -7.42
N THR A 710 40.74 9.42 -8.41
CA THR A 710 39.30 9.15 -8.35
C THR A 710 39.01 7.74 -7.86
N PRO A 711 37.86 7.53 -7.17
CA PRO A 711 37.35 6.21 -6.85
C PRO A 711 37.10 5.42 -8.15
N ALA A 712 37.73 4.26 -8.27
CA ALA A 712 37.53 3.36 -9.40
C ALA A 712 37.83 1.93 -8.97
N PHE A 713 37.04 0.96 -9.45
CA PHE A 713 37.31 -0.44 -9.16
C PHE A 713 38.59 -0.89 -9.87
N ARG A 714 39.68 -1.00 -9.11
CA ARG A 714 40.91 -1.65 -9.58
C ARG A 714 40.91 -3.07 -9.04
N SER A 715 40.73 -4.05 -9.91
CA SER A 715 41.00 -5.45 -9.55
C SER A 715 42.45 -5.49 -9.05
N GLN A 716 42.70 -6.06 -7.87
CA GLN A 716 44.07 -6.35 -7.45
C GLN A 716 44.67 -7.29 -8.50
N GLY A 717 45.48 -6.74 -9.41
CA GLY A 717 46.00 -7.44 -10.58
C GLY A 717 47.50 -7.63 -10.43
N GLY A 718 47.91 -8.89 -10.28
CA GLY A 718 49.31 -9.33 -10.35
C GLY A 718 49.67 -10.22 -9.16
N GLU A 719 49.72 -11.53 -9.39
CA GLU A 719 49.75 -12.60 -8.38
C GLU A 719 48.44 -12.75 -7.60
N ALA A 720 48.01 -13.99 -7.44
CA ALA A 720 47.01 -14.35 -6.46
C ALA A 720 47.54 -13.93 -5.08
N ALA A 721 47.24 -12.69 -4.67
CA ALA A 721 47.18 -12.35 -3.26
C ALA A 721 46.06 -13.23 -2.71
N ALA A 722 46.43 -14.45 -2.31
CA ALA A 722 45.59 -15.26 -1.45
C ALA A 722 45.01 -14.32 -0.40
N PRO A 723 43.69 -14.37 -0.11
CA PRO A 723 43.13 -13.57 0.97
C PRO A 723 44.04 -13.79 2.16
N GLY A 724 44.64 -12.70 2.66
CA GLY A 724 45.46 -12.79 3.87
C GLY A 724 44.59 -13.55 4.87
N LYS A 725 45.09 -14.68 5.40
CA LYS A 725 44.30 -15.69 6.14
C LYS A 725 43.48 -15.13 7.32
N ASP A 726 43.66 -13.85 7.66
CA ASP A 726 43.03 -13.13 8.77
C ASP A 726 42.13 -11.94 8.34
N LYS A 727 41.84 -11.72 7.05
CA LYS A 727 40.93 -10.62 6.63
C LYS A 727 39.46 -11.06 6.64
N ASP A 728 38.61 -10.27 7.30
CA ASP A 728 37.16 -10.48 7.31
C ASP A 728 36.60 -10.43 5.87
N PRO A 729 35.98 -11.51 5.35
CA PRO A 729 35.46 -11.58 3.99
C PRO A 729 34.38 -10.52 3.69
N TYR A 730 33.73 -9.95 4.71
CA TYR A 730 32.75 -8.88 4.52
C TYR A 730 33.38 -7.52 4.19
N THR A 731 34.66 -7.34 4.52
CA THR A 731 35.43 -6.09 4.31
C THR A 731 36.25 -6.09 3.03
N GLU A 732 36.28 -7.22 2.31
CA GLU A 732 37.03 -7.34 1.07
C GLU A 732 36.40 -6.48 -0.03
N ARG A 733 37.24 -5.68 -0.70
CA ARG A 733 36.85 -4.91 -1.87
C ARG A 733 36.52 -5.86 -3.03
N ARG A 734 35.30 -5.80 -3.56
CA ARG A 734 34.81 -6.66 -4.64
C ARG A 734 33.78 -5.93 -5.51
N LYS A 735 33.39 -6.58 -6.61
CA LYS A 735 32.20 -6.20 -7.37
C LYS A 735 30.93 -6.72 -6.69
N GLY A 736 29.84 -5.99 -6.92
CA GLY A 736 28.51 -6.32 -6.44
C GLY A 736 27.91 -7.56 -7.09
N PRO A 737 26.65 -7.88 -6.76
CA PRO A 737 25.75 -7.09 -5.91
C PRO A 737 26.11 -7.17 -4.41
N PHE A 738 25.62 -6.21 -3.62
CA PHE A 738 25.74 -6.16 -2.16
C PHE A 738 24.36 -6.06 -1.51
N PRO A 739 24.10 -6.71 -0.36
CA PRO A 739 22.89 -6.46 0.40
C PRO A 739 22.98 -5.06 1.01
N ILE A 740 21.95 -4.26 0.77
CA ILE A 740 21.89 -2.85 1.22
C ILE A 740 20.61 -2.57 2.03
N GLY A 741 19.68 -3.52 2.05
CA GLY A 741 18.51 -3.55 2.93
C GLY A 741 18.26 -4.97 3.41
N VAL A 742 18.10 -5.14 4.72
CA VAL A 742 17.83 -6.42 5.38
C VAL A 742 16.68 -6.22 6.37
N ALA A 743 15.79 -7.19 6.48
CA ALA A 743 14.81 -7.24 7.54
C ALA A 743 14.67 -8.66 8.08
N ALA A 744 14.50 -8.77 9.39
CA ALA A 744 14.38 -10.05 10.07
C ALA A 744 13.39 -9.98 11.25
N GLU A 745 12.82 -11.15 11.54
CA GLU A 745 12.17 -11.44 12.82
C GLU A 745 13.15 -12.26 13.65
N GLU A 746 13.74 -11.63 14.67
CA GLU A 746 14.76 -12.26 15.50
C GLU A 746 14.38 -12.34 16.98
N GLU A 747 14.95 -13.32 17.68
CA GLU A 747 14.92 -13.36 19.14
C GLU A 747 15.96 -12.37 19.70
N LEU A 748 15.55 -11.57 20.69
CA LEU A 748 16.48 -10.63 21.30
C LEU A 748 17.56 -11.34 22.12
N PRO A 749 18.81 -10.81 22.14
CA PRO A 749 19.92 -11.45 22.84
C PRO A 749 19.61 -11.70 24.32
N ALA A 750 19.89 -12.92 24.78
CA ALA A 750 19.68 -13.32 26.17
C ALA A 750 20.37 -12.39 27.18
N ALA A 751 21.52 -11.81 26.79
CA ALA A 751 22.31 -10.88 27.61
C ALA A 751 21.60 -9.53 27.88
N TRP A 752 20.53 -9.18 27.14
CA TRP A 752 19.77 -7.96 27.37
C TRP A 752 18.80 -8.06 28.55
N PHE A 753 18.56 -9.27 29.05
CA PHE A 753 17.58 -9.58 30.08
C PHE A 753 18.25 -10.01 31.38
N LYS A 754 17.70 -9.56 32.50
CA LYS A 754 18.08 -10.09 33.82
C LYS A 754 17.54 -11.51 33.97
N GLU A 755 18.15 -12.30 34.86
CA GLU A 755 17.67 -13.64 35.16
C GLU A 755 16.21 -13.61 35.65
N GLY A 756 15.33 -14.40 35.02
CA GLY A 756 13.89 -14.42 35.30
C GLY A 756 13.07 -13.29 34.67
N GLU A 757 13.66 -12.35 33.94
CA GLU A 757 12.93 -11.30 33.22
C GLU A 757 12.17 -11.88 32.03
N ARG A 758 10.91 -11.48 31.84
CA ARG A 758 10.06 -11.95 30.73
C ARG A 758 10.64 -11.45 29.40
N ARG A 759 10.91 -12.39 28.50
CA ARG A 759 11.34 -12.09 27.13
C ARG A 759 10.12 -11.93 26.21
N PRO A 760 10.13 -10.95 25.29
CA PRO A 760 9.17 -10.93 24.20
C PRO A 760 9.39 -12.14 23.29
N GLY A 761 8.45 -12.35 22.36
CA GLY A 761 8.65 -13.29 21.25
C GLY A 761 9.66 -12.75 20.23
N LEU A 762 9.49 -13.14 18.97
CA LEU A 762 10.26 -12.57 17.87
C LEU A 762 9.97 -11.07 17.74
N VAL A 763 11.03 -10.27 17.57
CA VAL A 763 10.96 -8.83 17.34
C VAL A 763 11.35 -8.56 15.89
N ARG A 764 10.56 -7.72 15.21
CA ARG A 764 10.85 -7.30 13.85
C ARG A 764 11.83 -6.14 13.85
N SER A 765 12.89 -6.24 13.07
CA SER A 765 13.75 -5.10 12.78
C SER A 765 14.09 -5.05 11.29
N ALA A 766 14.42 -3.84 10.83
CA ALA A 766 14.87 -3.61 9.46
C ALA A 766 16.04 -2.65 9.48
N VAL A 767 17.06 -2.96 8.68
CA VAL A 767 18.27 -2.14 8.53
C VAL A 767 18.47 -1.83 7.05
N VAL A 768 18.47 -0.54 6.72
CA VAL A 768 18.82 -0.04 5.38
C VAL A 768 20.13 0.74 5.52
N GLY A 769 21.12 0.41 4.68
CA GLY A 769 22.46 1.00 4.69
C GLY A 769 22.53 2.44 4.17
N GLU A 770 21.40 3.16 4.18
CA GLU A 770 21.24 4.53 3.71
C GLU A 770 19.99 5.14 4.38
N SER A 771 19.99 6.45 4.57
CA SER A 771 18.84 7.18 5.14
C SER A 771 18.33 8.38 4.32
N TRP A 772 19.04 8.78 3.27
CA TRP A 772 18.60 9.85 2.36
C TRP A 772 17.36 9.47 1.55
N TRP A 773 17.05 8.18 1.41
CA TRP A 773 15.79 7.70 0.83
C TRP A 773 14.54 8.10 1.63
N LEU A 774 14.69 8.54 2.89
CA LEU A 774 13.59 9.06 3.71
C LEU A 774 13.46 10.59 3.66
N VAL A 775 14.48 11.28 3.15
CA VAL A 775 14.64 12.74 3.23
C VAL A 775 14.02 13.43 2.02
N GLY A 776 13.33 14.54 2.27
CA GLY A 776 12.78 15.43 1.25
C GLY A 776 11.37 15.92 1.56
N PRO A 777 10.87 16.92 0.81
CA PRO A 777 9.52 17.48 0.98
C PRO A 777 8.42 16.53 0.49
N VAL A 778 8.78 15.64 -0.44
CA VAL A 778 7.97 14.62 -1.10
C VAL A 778 8.88 13.41 -1.36
N LEU A 779 8.38 12.20 -1.15
CA LEU A 779 9.07 10.97 -1.54
C LEU A 779 8.61 10.58 -2.95
N ASP A 780 9.53 10.10 -3.79
CA ASP A 780 9.12 9.46 -5.04
C ASP A 780 8.32 8.17 -4.74
N PRO A 781 7.52 7.68 -5.71
CA PRO A 781 6.62 6.55 -5.49
C PRO A 781 7.33 5.28 -4.95
N ALA A 782 8.56 5.00 -5.40
CA ALA A 782 9.30 3.83 -4.92
C ALA A 782 9.75 3.99 -3.47
N ARG A 783 10.28 5.16 -3.09
CA ARG A 783 10.68 5.46 -1.70
C ARG A 783 9.49 5.52 -0.76
N GLU A 784 8.39 6.13 -1.19
CA GLU A 784 7.13 6.14 -0.44
C GLU A 784 6.66 4.71 -0.18
N ARG A 785 6.64 3.86 -1.22
CA ARG A 785 6.20 2.48 -1.09
C ARG A 785 7.09 1.68 -0.14
N LEU A 786 8.41 1.81 -0.26
CA LEU A 786 9.34 1.16 0.66
C LEU A 786 9.08 1.59 2.11
N ALA A 787 8.90 2.89 2.37
CA ALA A 787 8.67 3.40 3.72
C ALA A 787 7.38 2.85 4.33
N VAL A 788 6.30 2.85 3.56
CA VAL A 788 4.99 2.39 4.00
C VAL A 788 4.98 0.88 4.20
N ASP A 789 5.50 0.10 3.26
CA ASP A 789 5.51 -1.36 3.34
C ASP A 789 6.41 -1.85 4.48
N LEU A 790 7.58 -1.23 4.68
CA LEU A 790 8.41 -1.52 5.85
C LEU A 790 7.67 -1.20 7.15
N ALA A 791 7.02 -0.04 7.25
CA ALA A 791 6.30 0.34 8.47
C ALA A 791 5.11 -0.60 8.75
N GLN A 792 4.36 -1.01 7.73
CA GLN A 792 3.26 -1.97 7.84
C GLN A 792 3.77 -3.32 8.32
N TRP A 793 4.81 -3.84 7.67
CA TRP A 793 5.44 -5.09 8.07
C TRP A 793 5.99 -5.02 9.49
N LEU A 794 6.76 -4.00 9.84
CA LEU A 794 7.36 -3.87 11.18
C LEU A 794 6.29 -3.91 12.29
N VAL A 795 5.14 -3.28 12.07
CA VAL A 795 4.04 -3.20 13.07
C VAL A 795 3.13 -4.45 13.09
N GLY A 796 3.36 -5.45 12.23
CA GLY A 796 2.51 -6.66 12.22
C GLY A 796 1.37 -6.66 11.21
N ARG A 797 1.31 -5.67 10.31
CA ARG A 797 0.23 -5.50 9.32
C ARG A 797 0.59 -6.12 7.98
N ASP A 798 0.93 -7.41 8.00
CA ASP A 798 1.37 -8.14 6.81
C ASP A 798 0.25 -8.33 5.78
N ASP A 799 -1.00 -8.19 6.21
CA ASP A 799 -2.21 -8.18 5.41
C ASP A 799 -2.32 -6.94 4.51
N ALA A 800 -1.71 -5.82 4.91
CA ALA A 800 -1.70 -4.60 4.09
C ALA A 800 -0.65 -4.63 2.96
N LEU A 801 0.29 -5.59 3.01
CA LEU A 801 1.32 -5.76 2.00
C LEU A 801 0.77 -6.43 0.75
N ALA A 802 1.28 -6.02 -0.41
CA ALA A 802 0.84 -6.62 -1.66
C ALA A 802 1.46 -8.00 -1.85
N ARG A 803 0.66 -8.95 -2.35
CA ARG A 803 1.10 -10.34 -2.57
C ARG A 803 0.59 -10.89 -3.89
N GLU A 804 1.34 -11.86 -4.42
CA GLU A 804 0.89 -12.70 -5.52
C GLU A 804 -0.13 -13.69 -4.94
N PRO A 805 -1.40 -13.63 -5.38
CA PRO A 805 -2.38 -14.65 -5.06
C PRO A 805 -1.93 -16.00 -5.66
N GLY A 806 -2.46 -17.11 -5.14
CA GLY A 806 -2.33 -18.38 -5.85
C GLY A 806 -2.87 -18.27 -7.28
N LEU A 807 -2.38 -19.11 -8.19
CA LEU A 807 -2.77 -19.10 -9.62
C LEU A 807 -4.29 -19.11 -9.85
N ASP A 808 -5.05 -19.67 -8.91
CA ASP A 808 -6.52 -19.78 -8.98
C ASP A 808 -7.27 -18.54 -8.47
N ASP A 809 -6.61 -17.64 -7.73
CA ASP A 809 -7.21 -16.43 -7.15
C ASP A 809 -7.01 -15.18 -8.03
N GLU A 810 -6.24 -15.29 -9.12
CA GLU A 810 -5.98 -14.20 -10.05
C GLU A 810 -7.23 -13.86 -10.88
N TRP A 811 -7.68 -12.61 -10.83
CA TRP A 811 -8.81 -12.18 -11.64
C TRP A 811 -8.36 -11.84 -13.07
N ARG A 812 -8.92 -12.54 -14.06
CA ARG A 812 -8.66 -12.33 -15.51
C ARG A 812 -9.93 -12.07 -16.30
N TYR A 813 -9.84 -11.37 -17.45
CA TYR A 813 -10.98 -11.09 -18.33
C TYR A 813 -10.94 -11.76 -19.73
N PRO A 814 -11.82 -12.72 -20.06
CA PRO A 814 -13.02 -13.13 -19.33
C PRO A 814 -12.68 -14.04 -18.13
N ARG A 815 -13.55 -14.05 -17.11
CA ARG A 815 -13.37 -14.83 -15.86
C ARG A 815 -13.18 -16.33 -16.09
N LEU A 816 -13.71 -16.83 -17.20
CA LEU A 816 -13.55 -18.21 -17.61
C LEU A 816 -12.33 -18.25 -18.52
N GLY A 817 -11.19 -18.71 -17.98
CA GLY A 817 -10.00 -19.08 -18.75
C GLY A 817 -10.26 -20.30 -19.63
N MET A 818 -11.36 -20.29 -20.38
CA MET A 818 -11.71 -21.32 -21.33
C MET A 818 -10.77 -21.19 -22.52
N SER A 819 -10.13 -22.30 -22.86
CA SER A 819 -9.51 -22.42 -24.17
C SER A 819 -10.56 -22.13 -25.26
N PRO A 820 -10.14 -21.62 -26.44
CA PRO A 820 -11.06 -21.40 -27.56
C PRO A 820 -11.91 -22.64 -27.90
N ARG A 821 -11.37 -23.84 -27.61
CA ARG A 821 -12.04 -25.13 -27.75
C ARG A 821 -13.21 -25.29 -26.77
N GLU A 822 -13.00 -24.99 -25.49
CA GLU A 822 -14.04 -25.10 -24.45
C GLU A 822 -15.16 -24.08 -24.67
N GLN A 823 -14.82 -22.86 -25.06
CA GLN A 823 -15.80 -21.83 -25.42
C GLN A 823 -16.64 -22.26 -26.64
N GLY A 824 -16.01 -22.88 -27.64
CA GLY A 824 -16.69 -23.48 -28.78
C GLY A 824 -17.63 -24.62 -28.39
N LEU A 825 -17.24 -25.47 -27.43
CA LEU A 825 -18.08 -26.56 -26.92
C LEU A 825 -19.26 -26.03 -26.11
N TRP A 826 -19.05 -25.05 -25.23
CA TRP A 826 -20.12 -24.44 -24.43
C TRP A 826 -21.13 -23.68 -25.28
N SER A 827 -20.66 -22.90 -26.27
CA SER A 827 -21.56 -22.19 -27.18
C SER A 827 -22.41 -23.15 -28.02
N ARG A 828 -21.80 -24.21 -28.58
CA ARG A 828 -22.55 -25.26 -29.32
C ARG A 828 -23.48 -26.05 -28.41
N GLY A 829 -23.03 -26.37 -27.20
CA GLY A 829 -23.80 -27.05 -26.18
C GLY A 829 -25.01 -26.24 -25.72
N ALA A 830 -24.87 -24.92 -25.54
CA ALA A 830 -26.00 -24.04 -25.24
C ALA A 830 -26.94 -23.88 -26.45
N LEU A 831 -26.38 -23.68 -27.65
CA LEU A 831 -27.14 -23.49 -28.89
C LEU A 831 -27.99 -24.72 -29.25
N LEU A 832 -27.47 -25.93 -29.04
CA LEU A 832 -28.16 -27.18 -29.37
C LEU A 832 -28.87 -27.79 -28.17
N GLY A 833 -28.25 -27.73 -26.99
CA GLY A 833 -28.75 -28.36 -25.78
C GLY A 833 -29.99 -27.68 -25.20
N LEU A 834 -30.02 -26.34 -25.11
CA LEU A 834 -31.19 -25.63 -24.55
C LEU A 834 -32.47 -25.85 -25.37
N PRO A 835 -32.45 -25.77 -26.73
CA PRO A 835 -33.63 -26.10 -27.53
C PRO A 835 -34.08 -27.55 -27.37
N VAL A 836 -33.15 -28.50 -27.25
CA VAL A 836 -33.47 -29.92 -27.03
C VAL A 836 -34.08 -30.12 -25.64
N LEU A 837 -33.55 -29.47 -24.60
CA LEU A 837 -34.08 -29.53 -23.24
C LEU A 837 -35.47 -28.88 -23.14
N ALA A 838 -35.66 -27.72 -23.80
CA ALA A 838 -36.95 -27.07 -23.90
C ALA A 838 -37.96 -27.91 -24.69
N GLY A 839 -37.53 -28.53 -25.78
CA GLY A 839 -38.33 -29.48 -26.56
C GLY A 839 -38.73 -30.71 -25.74
N PHE A 840 -37.79 -31.26 -24.96
CA PHE A 840 -38.03 -32.39 -24.06
C PHE A 840 -38.99 -32.02 -22.93
N ALA A 841 -38.79 -30.89 -22.27
CA ALA A 841 -39.70 -30.39 -21.23
C ALA A 841 -41.10 -30.12 -21.80
N GLY A 842 -41.19 -29.48 -22.98
CA GLY A 842 -42.44 -29.27 -23.69
C GLY A 842 -43.15 -30.58 -24.06
N PHE A 843 -42.39 -31.59 -24.48
CA PHE A 843 -42.89 -32.93 -24.78
C PHE A 843 -43.35 -33.67 -23.52
N ALA A 844 -42.60 -33.58 -22.41
CA ALA A 844 -42.95 -34.15 -21.12
C ALA A 844 -44.24 -33.53 -20.56
N VAL A 845 -44.40 -32.22 -20.69
CA VAL A 845 -45.64 -31.50 -20.33
C VAL A 845 -46.80 -31.94 -21.22
N LEU A 846 -46.58 -32.12 -22.52
CA LEU A 846 -47.59 -32.65 -23.46
C LEU A 846 -48.03 -34.08 -23.09
N LEU A 847 -47.08 -34.93 -22.69
CA LEU A 847 -47.33 -36.30 -22.20
C LEU A 847 -48.14 -36.30 -20.91
N TYR A 848 -47.71 -35.53 -19.91
CA TYR A 848 -48.40 -35.40 -18.63
C TYR A 848 -49.85 -34.89 -18.81
N ARG A 849 -50.05 -33.95 -19.74
CA ARG A 849 -51.37 -33.40 -20.07
C ARG A 849 -52.27 -34.36 -20.87
N ARG A 850 -51.72 -35.43 -21.45
CA ARG A 850 -52.47 -36.48 -22.17
C ARG A 850 -52.78 -37.70 -21.31
N LEU A 851 -51.98 -37.91 -20.26
CA LEU A 851 -52.21 -38.91 -19.21
C LEU A 851 -53.30 -38.49 -18.20
N ARG A 852 -53.61 -37.18 -18.12
CA ARG A 852 -54.78 -36.60 -17.44
C ARG A 852 -55.91 -36.32 -18.44
#